data_AF-A0A1H0GE07-F1
#
_entry.id   AF-A0A1H0GE07-F1
#
_cell.length_a   1.000
_cell.length_b   1.000
_cell.length_c   1.000
_cell.angle_alpha   90.00
_cell.angle_beta   90.00
_cell.angle_gamma   90.00
#
_symmetry.space_group_name_H-M   'P 1'
#
loop_
_entity.id
_entity.type
_entity.pdbx_description
1 polymer ?
#
loop_
_entity_poly.entity_id
_entity_poly.type
_entity_poly.pdbx_seq_one_letter_code
_entity_poly.pdbx_strand_id
1 'polypeptide(L)'
;MKRIMVAGIMSALVFVGVMAVPRSIVSVKDVNVKVAAGNAPQLPYQLWVTYTDGKGEYRQVRWLNSSLDVEQEQADATHHPVGSTYEVRGFIVGDNTTSNGYPIKARVSVVQQTERPASHPVAQPLPLDKVQLTGDDRLTHNRDLDIDNLLSLDPKQQLYNYYDTYGLPTTDCPVSDGWDSPTTKLKGHGTGHYLSAMAMAYASCQDKQKKALLLSRIGLMLNEMRRCQERTFVWSDSLGRYFEARDVAPEAELRELKGSWKDFDNYKQDCRHYGYGYINAIPPQHCVLIEMYRPYNNEDWVWAPYYTVHKQLAGLIDIASIIDDKAISEKALLIARDMGLWVWNRLHYRTYVKKDGTQAERREHPGNRYEMWNMYIAGEVGGMAESLARLSMMVTDKEQRAHLLEAATCFDSPAFFDPLARNVDAIRTRHANQHIPMITGALKCYEAGADTYYYNIAQNFWHTIQGRYRYAMGGVGNGEMFRLPYTQMLSMANNPEPTINETCCAYNLAKLTKDLNCFNPDDASYMDYYERLLYNQLVGSINPHQYQVLYQYAVGLNASKPWGNETPQSTCCGGTGAENHVKYQEAAYFVNDNTLWVGLYLPTIATWDAQKTVIRQECQWPAEKSIIRIQKGGGRFAMKLRVPYWATEGFDVRLNGKSITHHPTPGTYVEIPLRKWTKKDVVEVIMPFTRHLDYTPDKLEVAGRQTYSPMWTAALMQGPLVMAATGVKTWDEATIHDEADWDRFHFVPDYDADRHVTHYFRLDAPVPPATEVDTLVLSQTLAMAKGRIDAQQAWNALTIKVPEHAPWAPHGYARMTEQYQQCATILTSRINPVDAEKLLSKLNAALTAMRPGNLAEMEDMDELKQLMQQVRDLPRSEVRRDALWRAERVVRYVTDGSGTKDMIDKATNQLKDILK
;
A
#
# COMPACT_ATOMS: atom_id res chain seq x y z
N MET A 1 10.20 -33.61 9.05
CA MET A 1 8.74 -33.72 9.24
C MET A 1 8.42 -34.14 10.67
N LYS A 2 8.33 -33.18 11.60
CA LYS A 2 7.58 -33.32 12.87
C LYS A 2 6.41 -32.36 12.75
N ARG A 3 5.18 -32.85 12.87
CA ARG A 3 3.98 -32.02 13.03
C ARG A 3 4.16 -31.23 14.32
N ILE A 4 4.61 -29.98 14.23
CA ILE A 4 4.39 -29.02 15.29
C ILE A 4 2.99 -28.47 15.02
N MET A 5 1.97 -29.09 15.62
CA MET A 5 0.80 -28.32 16.01
C MET A 5 1.37 -27.22 16.90
N VAL A 6 1.46 -25.99 16.41
CA VAL A 6 1.39 -24.82 17.30
C VAL A 6 -0.06 -24.81 17.79
N ALA A 7 -0.42 -25.82 18.56
CA ALA A 7 -1.48 -25.72 19.54
C ALA A 7 -0.86 -24.84 20.62
N GLY A 8 -0.88 -23.53 20.39
CA GLY A 8 -1.08 -22.64 21.51
C GLY A 8 -2.33 -23.16 22.18
N ILE A 9 -2.16 -23.78 23.35
CA ILE A 9 -3.25 -23.93 24.30
C ILE A 9 -3.57 -22.48 24.71
N MET A 10 -4.25 -21.74 23.83
CA MET A 10 -5.23 -20.79 24.32
C MET A 10 -6.28 -21.69 24.94
N SER A 11 -6.19 -21.84 26.26
CA SER A 11 -7.33 -22.27 27.06
C SER A 11 -8.55 -21.57 26.48
N ALA A 12 -9.64 -22.31 26.26
CA ALA A 12 -10.94 -21.72 25.98
C ALA A 12 -11.14 -20.56 26.96
N LEU A 13 -10.91 -19.34 26.47
CA LEU A 13 -10.98 -18.15 27.30
C LEU A 13 -12.44 -18.07 27.68
N VAL A 14 -12.71 -18.13 28.99
CA VAL A 14 -14.06 -17.97 29.50
C VAL A 14 -14.49 -16.56 29.09
N PHE A 15 -15.42 -16.52 28.12
CA PHE A 15 -16.04 -15.32 27.58
C PHE A 15 -16.85 -14.68 28.72
N VAL A 16 -16.33 -13.59 29.31
CA VAL A 16 -17.12 -12.77 30.24
C VAL A 16 -17.38 -11.44 29.54
N GLY A 17 -18.63 -11.26 29.12
CA GLY A 17 -19.10 -10.12 28.33
C GLY A 17 -19.14 -8.80 29.11
N VAL A 18 -18.92 -7.70 28.39
CA VAL A 18 -19.44 -6.34 28.68
C VAL A 18 -19.47 -5.49 27.39
N MET A 19 -20.30 -5.82 26.41
CA MET A 19 -20.98 -4.84 25.56
C MET A 19 -22.35 -4.48 26.15
N ALA A 20 -22.39 -4.27 27.46
CA ALA A 20 -23.63 -4.06 28.19
C ALA A 20 -24.29 -2.70 27.83
N VAL A 21 -25.55 -2.79 27.41
CA VAL A 21 -26.56 -1.72 27.20
C VAL A 21 -26.33 -0.87 25.93
N PRO A 22 -27.38 -0.53 25.15
CA PRO A 22 -27.28 0.50 24.11
C PRO A 22 -26.78 1.81 24.74
N ARG A 23 -25.49 2.08 24.57
CA ARG A 23 -24.85 3.30 25.06
C ARG A 23 -25.22 4.45 24.13
N SER A 24 -25.77 5.52 24.69
CA SER A 24 -26.04 6.75 23.95
C SER A 24 -24.88 7.72 24.16
N ILE A 25 -24.43 8.38 23.09
CA ILE A 25 -23.39 9.40 23.18
C ILE A 25 -23.95 10.63 23.92
N VAL A 26 -23.30 11.04 25.01
CA VAL A 26 -23.68 12.25 25.78
C VAL A 26 -22.78 13.44 25.49
N SER A 27 -21.52 13.19 25.12
CA SER A 27 -20.60 14.26 24.74
C SER A 27 -19.55 13.80 23.74
N VAL A 28 -19.21 14.71 22.83
CA VAL A 28 -18.09 14.60 21.89
C VAL A 28 -17.25 15.86 22.06
N LYS A 29 -15.92 15.73 22.00
CA LYS A 29 -15.02 16.88 22.07
C LYS A 29 -15.26 17.84 20.89
N ASP A 30 -15.35 19.13 21.16
CA ASP A 30 -15.43 20.17 20.12
C ASP A 30 -14.25 20.09 19.16
N VAL A 31 -14.53 20.21 17.86
CA VAL A 31 -13.53 20.16 16.80
C VAL A 31 -13.24 21.58 16.31
N ASN A 32 -12.07 22.10 16.67
CA ASN A 32 -11.58 23.40 16.21
C ASN A 32 -10.29 23.17 15.43
N VAL A 33 -10.29 23.50 14.13
CA VAL A 33 -9.16 23.27 13.24
C VAL A 33 -8.68 24.59 12.66
N LYS A 34 -7.37 24.80 12.65
CA LYS A 34 -6.73 25.91 11.93
C LYS A 34 -6.23 25.39 10.59
N VAL A 35 -6.47 26.15 9.53
CA VAL A 35 -6.02 25.81 8.18
C VAL A 35 -5.34 27.02 7.56
N ALA A 36 -4.21 26.81 6.89
CA ALA A 36 -3.57 27.89 6.14
C ALA A 36 -4.39 28.21 4.89
N ALA A 37 -4.57 29.49 4.56
CA ALA A 37 -5.28 29.91 3.36
C ALA A 37 -4.73 29.20 2.11
N GLY A 38 -5.62 28.75 1.23
CA GLY A 38 -5.27 27.95 0.04
C GLY A 38 -5.19 26.44 0.28
N ASN A 39 -5.61 25.94 1.45
CA ASN A 39 -5.63 24.51 1.78
C ASN A 39 -7.01 24.10 2.31
N ALA A 40 -7.44 22.87 2.00
CA ALA A 40 -8.60 22.26 2.62
C ALA A 40 -8.28 21.81 4.06
N PRO A 41 -9.26 21.80 4.98
CA PRO A 41 -9.01 21.53 6.39
C PRO A 41 -8.71 20.04 6.64
N GLN A 42 -7.66 19.76 7.39
CA GLN A 42 -7.38 18.40 7.88
C GLN A 42 -8.27 18.12 9.10
N LEU A 43 -9.35 17.38 8.89
CA LEU A 43 -10.32 17.04 9.94
C LEU A 43 -9.95 15.71 10.61
N PRO A 44 -10.17 15.55 11.93
CA PRO A 44 -9.84 14.31 12.63
C PRO A 44 -10.72 13.16 12.13
N TYR A 45 -10.10 12.00 11.87
CA TYR A 45 -10.80 10.81 11.39
C TYR A 45 -11.47 10.01 12.52
N GLN A 46 -11.13 10.30 13.78
CA GLN A 46 -11.77 9.73 14.97
C GLN A 46 -11.94 10.81 16.02
N LEU A 47 -12.96 10.67 16.87
CA LEU A 47 -13.15 11.51 18.04
C LEU A 47 -13.41 10.66 19.27
N TRP A 48 -12.92 11.13 20.41
CA TRP A 48 -13.28 10.57 21.70
C TRP A 48 -14.74 10.91 21.99
N VAL A 49 -15.54 9.87 22.23
CA VAL A 49 -16.93 10.01 22.67
C VAL A 49 -17.05 9.54 24.11
N THR A 50 -17.97 10.15 24.86
CA THR A 50 -18.35 9.69 26.20
C THR A 50 -19.81 9.29 26.20
N TYR A 51 -20.10 8.16 26.82
CA TYR A 51 -21.41 7.54 26.86
C TYR A 51 -22.15 7.82 28.18
N THR A 52 -23.44 7.48 28.21
CA THR A 52 -24.32 7.61 29.38
C THR A 52 -23.83 6.88 30.63
N ASP A 53 -23.01 5.84 30.49
CA ASP A 53 -22.41 5.08 31.60
C ASP A 53 -21.06 5.64 32.07
N GLY A 54 -20.61 6.76 31.49
CA GLY A 54 -19.33 7.41 31.81
C GLY A 54 -18.10 6.80 31.13
N LYS A 55 -18.25 5.70 30.38
CA LYS A 55 -17.17 5.14 29.57
C LYS A 55 -16.95 5.96 28.29
N GLY A 56 -15.77 5.83 27.70
CA GLY A 56 -15.45 6.49 26.44
C GLY A 56 -14.54 5.67 25.55
N GLU A 57 -14.61 5.95 24.26
CA GLU A 57 -13.79 5.31 23.23
C GLU A 57 -13.58 6.25 22.04
N TYR A 58 -12.61 5.91 21.18
CA TYR A 58 -12.48 6.56 19.89
C TYR A 58 -13.47 5.97 18.89
N ARG A 59 -14.26 6.84 18.25
CA ARG A 59 -15.18 6.47 17.17
C ARG A 59 -14.81 7.13 15.87
N GLN A 60 -14.95 6.42 14.76
CA GLN A 60 -14.70 6.98 13.44
C GLN A 60 -15.69 8.11 13.11
N VAL A 61 -15.21 9.05 12.31
CA VAL A 61 -15.97 10.22 11.87
C VAL A 61 -16.13 10.21 10.36
N ARG A 62 -17.34 10.49 9.89
CA ARG A 62 -17.63 10.80 8.48
C ARG A 62 -17.94 12.29 8.34
N TRP A 63 -17.06 13.01 7.65
CA TRP A 63 -17.22 14.44 7.37
C TRP A 63 -17.94 14.70 6.04
N LEU A 64 -18.82 15.70 6.02
CA LEU A 64 -19.60 16.13 4.85
C LEU A 64 -18.87 17.17 4.00
N ASN A 65 -17.60 16.92 3.70
CA ASN A 65 -16.78 17.74 2.79
C ASN A 65 -15.96 16.91 1.81
N SER A 66 -16.26 15.62 1.62
CA SER A 66 -15.50 14.74 0.74
C SER A 66 -15.79 14.91 -0.75
N SER A 67 -16.46 15.99 -1.18
CA SER A 67 -16.62 16.32 -2.61
C SER A 67 -15.34 16.91 -3.12
N LEU A 68 -14.97 16.62 -4.36
CA LEU A 68 -13.88 17.35 -5.01
C LEU A 68 -14.17 18.86 -5.06
N ASP A 69 -15.37 19.27 -5.48
CA ASP A 69 -15.74 20.69 -5.60
C ASP A 69 -15.67 21.43 -4.25
N VAL A 70 -16.15 20.79 -3.18
CA VAL A 70 -16.13 21.36 -1.82
C VAL A 70 -14.70 21.45 -1.30
N GLU A 71 -13.86 20.44 -1.53
CA GLU A 71 -12.44 20.50 -1.15
C GLU A 71 -11.68 21.58 -1.92
N GLN A 72 -11.99 21.74 -3.21
CA GLN A 72 -11.39 22.78 -4.05
C GLN A 72 -11.82 24.18 -3.61
N GLU A 73 -13.11 24.39 -3.31
CA GLU A 73 -13.61 25.63 -2.72
C GLU A 73 -12.92 25.91 -1.37
N GLN A 74 -12.84 24.90 -0.49
CA GLN A 74 -12.15 25.00 0.81
C GLN A 74 -10.67 25.34 0.66
N ALA A 75 -10.02 24.88 -0.41
CA ALA A 75 -8.64 25.16 -0.75
C ALA A 75 -8.44 26.41 -1.63
N ASP A 76 -9.48 27.22 -1.85
CA ASP A 76 -9.40 28.48 -2.58
C ASP A 76 -9.31 29.67 -1.60
N ALA A 77 -8.15 30.35 -1.61
CA ALA A 77 -7.90 31.49 -0.76
C ALA A 77 -8.79 32.72 -1.07
N THR A 78 -9.43 32.77 -2.26
CA THR A 78 -10.38 33.83 -2.62
C THR A 78 -11.75 33.61 -1.99
N HIS A 79 -12.18 32.35 -1.85
CA HIS A 79 -13.42 31.95 -1.18
C HIS A 79 -13.26 31.98 0.35
N HIS A 80 -12.10 31.56 0.85
CA HIS A 80 -11.80 31.52 2.28
C HIS A 80 -10.51 32.29 2.60
N PRO A 81 -10.58 33.63 2.73
CA PRO A 81 -9.41 34.45 3.04
C PRO A 81 -8.96 34.31 4.51
N VAL A 82 -7.72 34.70 4.79
CA VAL A 82 -7.17 34.73 6.16
C VAL A 82 -8.07 35.54 7.09
N GLY A 83 -8.34 34.99 8.29
CA GLY A 83 -9.24 35.59 9.29
C GLY A 83 -10.71 35.17 9.15
N SER A 84 -11.08 34.51 8.05
CA SER A 84 -12.42 33.91 7.90
C SER A 84 -12.58 32.64 8.74
N THR A 85 -13.83 32.27 9.00
CA THR A 85 -14.20 31.02 9.66
C THR A 85 -15.40 30.38 8.96
N TYR A 86 -15.44 29.06 8.90
CA TYR A 86 -16.60 28.31 8.39
C TYR A 86 -16.81 27.02 9.18
N GLU A 87 -17.97 26.39 9.00
CA GLU A 87 -18.30 25.12 9.66
C GLU A 87 -18.30 23.96 8.66
N VAL A 88 -17.77 22.82 9.08
CA VAL A 88 -17.92 21.55 8.37
C VAL A 88 -18.76 20.62 9.23
N ARG A 89 -19.83 20.07 8.66
CA ARG A 89 -20.71 19.09 9.34
C ARG A 89 -20.14 17.68 9.19
N GLY A 90 -20.45 16.82 10.15
CA GLY A 90 -20.08 15.40 10.09
C GLY A 90 -20.93 14.55 11.03
N PHE A 91 -20.61 13.26 11.10
CA PHE A 91 -21.28 12.31 11.97
C PHE A 91 -20.28 11.34 12.62
N ILE A 92 -20.53 10.97 13.88
CA ILE A 92 -19.94 9.76 14.47
C ILE A 92 -20.69 8.55 13.91
N VAL A 93 -19.95 7.61 13.33
CA VAL A 93 -20.52 6.40 12.70
C VAL A 93 -20.97 5.38 13.75
N GLY A 94 -21.93 4.52 13.40
CA GLY A 94 -22.40 3.44 14.29
C GLY A 94 -23.31 3.89 15.43
N ASP A 95 -23.90 5.08 15.31
CA ASP A 95 -24.88 5.64 16.24
C ASP A 95 -26.19 5.90 15.49
N ASN A 96 -27.33 5.83 16.17
CA ASN A 96 -28.66 5.92 15.55
C ASN A 96 -29.45 7.17 15.98
N THR A 97 -28.78 8.21 16.51
CA THR A 97 -29.40 9.52 16.81
C THR A 97 -30.03 10.15 15.56
N THR A 98 -29.40 9.95 14.40
CA THR A 98 -29.97 10.25 13.08
C THR A 98 -29.77 9.04 12.16
N SER A 99 -30.37 9.07 10.96
CA SER A 99 -30.08 8.05 9.95
C SER A 99 -28.59 8.00 9.56
N ASN A 100 -27.80 9.05 9.77
CA ASN A 100 -26.40 9.13 9.36
C ASN A 100 -25.38 8.95 10.50
N GLY A 101 -25.83 8.86 11.75
CA GLY A 101 -24.96 8.84 12.92
C GLY A 101 -25.28 9.93 13.95
N TYR A 102 -24.39 10.10 14.94
CA TYR A 102 -24.47 11.20 15.89
C TYR A 102 -23.91 12.48 15.25
N PRO A 103 -24.70 13.55 15.13
CA PRO A 103 -24.29 14.75 14.41
C PRO A 103 -23.21 15.53 15.16
N ILE A 104 -22.20 15.99 14.43
CA ILE A 104 -21.11 16.81 14.94
C ILE A 104 -20.79 17.95 13.98
N LYS A 105 -19.98 18.90 14.44
CA LYS A 105 -19.48 20.01 13.63
C LYS A 105 -18.02 20.31 13.95
N ALA A 106 -17.27 20.72 12.93
CA ALA A 106 -15.95 21.32 13.07
C ALA A 106 -16.03 22.81 12.74
N ARG A 107 -15.42 23.63 13.60
CA ARG A 107 -15.16 25.04 13.31
C ARG A 107 -13.78 25.17 12.68
N VAL A 108 -13.73 25.64 11.45
CA VAL A 108 -12.48 25.87 10.72
C VAL A 108 -12.15 27.36 10.78
N SER A 109 -10.93 27.67 11.20
CA SER A 109 -10.39 29.03 11.21
C SER A 109 -9.26 29.15 10.20
N VAL A 110 -9.38 30.09 9.26
CA VAL A 110 -8.37 30.29 8.23
C VAL A 110 -7.30 31.24 8.74
N VAL A 111 -6.06 30.77 8.75
CA VAL A 111 -4.89 31.49 9.24
C VAL A 111 -3.87 31.71 8.12
N GLN A 112 -2.93 32.63 8.35
CA GLN A 112 -1.86 32.89 7.38
C GLN A 112 -0.95 31.69 7.16
N GLN A 113 -0.65 30.95 8.23
CA GLN A 113 0.23 29.78 8.24
C GLN A 113 -0.10 28.89 9.44
N THR A 114 0.08 27.59 9.28
CA THR A 114 0.02 26.60 10.37
C THR A 114 1.43 26.32 10.90
N GLU A 115 1.52 25.50 11.95
CA GLU A 115 2.80 25.02 12.45
C GLU A 115 3.58 24.32 11.33
N ARG A 116 4.89 24.60 11.26
CA ARG A 116 5.76 23.94 10.29
C ARG A 116 6.23 22.60 10.87
N PRO A 117 6.28 21.54 10.06
CA PRO A 117 6.88 20.28 10.47
C PRO A 117 8.36 20.46 10.80
N ALA A 118 8.92 19.53 11.59
CA ALA A 118 10.35 19.48 11.81
C ALA A 118 11.09 19.32 10.47
N SER A 119 12.14 20.10 10.23
CA SER A 119 12.90 20.08 8.97
C SER A 119 13.71 18.79 8.76
N HIS A 120 13.89 18.02 9.83
CA HIS A 120 14.54 16.71 9.85
C HIS A 120 13.80 15.79 10.83
N PRO A 121 13.97 14.47 10.71
CA PRO A 121 13.45 13.52 11.68
C PRO A 121 13.85 13.86 13.12
N VAL A 122 12.87 13.86 14.04
CA VAL A 122 13.03 14.08 15.48
C VAL A 122 13.56 12.84 16.19
N ALA A 123 13.20 11.66 15.67
CA ALA A 123 13.70 10.37 16.12
C ALA A 123 13.95 9.45 14.92
N GLN A 124 14.75 8.41 15.12
CA GLN A 124 15.06 7.40 14.12
C GLN A 124 14.70 6.01 14.67
N PRO A 125 14.22 5.06 13.85
CA PRO A 125 14.07 3.69 14.30
C PRO A 125 15.45 3.12 14.67
N LEU A 126 15.50 2.25 15.68
CA LEU A 126 16.71 1.45 15.86
C LEU A 126 16.96 0.60 14.59
N PRO A 127 18.21 0.49 14.11
CA PRO A 127 18.50 -0.29 12.91
C PRO A 127 18.03 -1.75 13.04
N LEU A 128 17.62 -2.35 11.92
CA LEU A 128 16.99 -3.67 11.90
C LEU A 128 17.87 -4.76 12.53
N ASP A 129 19.18 -4.73 12.28
CA ASP A 129 20.18 -5.64 12.82
C ASP A 129 20.47 -5.44 14.31
N LYS A 130 19.96 -4.34 14.89
CA LYS A 130 20.08 -4.00 16.32
C LYS A 130 18.86 -4.39 17.12
N VAL A 131 17.80 -4.89 16.50
CA VAL A 131 16.60 -5.38 17.19
C VAL A 131 16.37 -6.84 16.79
N GLN A 132 16.43 -7.72 17.78
CA GLN A 132 16.26 -9.16 17.60
C GLN A 132 14.92 -9.60 18.19
N LEU A 133 14.07 -10.27 17.40
CA LEU A 133 12.89 -10.97 17.93
C LEU A 133 13.31 -12.24 18.68
N THR A 134 12.80 -12.41 19.90
CA THR A 134 13.16 -13.53 20.80
C THR A 134 11.98 -14.40 21.21
N GLY A 135 10.78 -14.13 20.71
CA GLY A 135 9.60 -14.94 20.97
C GLY A 135 9.63 -16.29 20.26
N ASP A 136 8.88 -17.26 20.79
CA ASP A 136 8.50 -18.49 20.10
C ASP A 136 7.02 -18.36 19.72
N ASP A 137 6.78 -17.64 18.63
CA ASP A 137 5.46 -17.17 18.23
C ASP A 137 5.35 -17.02 16.70
N ARG A 138 4.20 -16.51 16.23
CA ARG A 138 3.90 -16.33 14.81
C ARG A 138 4.94 -15.46 14.09
N LEU A 139 5.52 -14.46 14.76
CA LEU A 139 6.48 -13.54 14.15
C LEU A 139 7.79 -14.24 13.80
N THR A 140 8.34 -15.01 14.75
CA THR A 140 9.60 -15.75 14.52
C THR A 140 9.41 -16.93 13.59
N HIS A 141 8.27 -17.63 13.66
CA HIS A 141 7.93 -18.69 12.71
C HIS A 141 7.85 -18.17 11.26
N ASN A 142 7.12 -17.07 11.03
CA ASN A 142 7.01 -16.46 9.70
C ASN A 142 8.36 -15.99 9.18
N ARG A 143 9.17 -15.33 10.03
CA ARG A 143 10.53 -14.89 9.69
C ARG A 143 11.40 -16.07 9.26
N ASP A 144 11.42 -17.14 10.05
CA ASP A 144 12.31 -18.27 9.80
C ASP A 144 11.86 -19.06 8.56
N LEU A 145 10.54 -19.17 8.33
CA LEU A 145 9.97 -19.74 7.10
C LEU A 145 10.37 -18.95 5.86
N ASP A 146 10.33 -17.62 5.91
CA ASP A 146 10.72 -16.75 4.79
C ASP A 146 12.24 -16.82 4.53
N ILE A 147 13.06 -16.77 5.58
CA ILE A 147 14.52 -16.97 5.47
C ILE A 147 14.84 -18.32 4.80
N ASP A 148 14.15 -19.38 5.21
CA ASP A 148 14.35 -20.72 4.64
C ASP A 148 13.90 -20.78 3.18
N ASN A 149 12.80 -20.11 2.83
CA ASN A 149 12.37 -20.00 1.45
C ASN A 149 13.40 -19.26 0.59
N LEU A 150 13.85 -18.07 1.01
CA LEU A 150 14.88 -17.27 0.30
C LEU A 150 16.18 -18.06 0.08
N LEU A 151 16.56 -18.90 1.04
CA LEU A 151 17.71 -19.80 0.96
C LEU A 151 17.44 -21.06 0.13
N SER A 152 16.18 -21.41 -0.15
CA SER A 152 15.83 -22.52 -1.05
C SER A 152 15.89 -22.11 -2.53
N LEU A 153 15.70 -20.83 -2.85
CA LEU A 153 15.71 -20.32 -4.21
C LEU A 153 17.12 -20.42 -4.84
N ASP A 154 17.17 -20.71 -6.14
CA ASP A 154 18.42 -20.66 -6.92
C ASP A 154 18.74 -19.21 -7.31
N PRO A 155 19.84 -18.61 -6.81
CA PRO A 155 20.22 -17.25 -7.19
C PRO A 155 20.48 -17.10 -8.70
N LYS A 156 20.83 -18.18 -9.42
CA LYS A 156 20.99 -18.11 -10.88
C LYS A 156 19.68 -17.89 -11.62
N GLN A 157 18.55 -18.32 -11.07
CA GLN A 157 17.24 -18.03 -11.67
C GLN A 157 16.97 -16.52 -11.67
N GLN A 158 17.41 -15.81 -10.62
CA GLN A 158 17.29 -14.35 -10.51
C GLN A 158 18.22 -13.63 -11.51
N LEU A 159 19.27 -14.28 -11.99
CA LEU A 159 20.20 -13.74 -12.99
C LEU A 159 19.78 -14.04 -14.43
N TYR A 160 18.82 -14.95 -14.65
CA TYR A 160 18.42 -15.42 -15.99
C TYR A 160 18.12 -14.26 -16.95
N ASN A 161 17.23 -13.33 -16.58
CA ASN A 161 16.85 -12.22 -17.45
C ASN A 161 17.96 -11.17 -17.61
N TYR A 162 18.87 -11.04 -16.64
CA TYR A 162 20.05 -10.18 -16.80
C TYR A 162 21.00 -10.81 -17.81
N TYR A 163 21.25 -12.11 -17.74
CA TYR A 163 22.11 -12.74 -18.72
C TYR A 163 21.53 -12.66 -20.12
N ASP A 164 20.23 -12.88 -20.27
CA ASP A 164 19.51 -12.69 -21.53
C ASP A 164 19.64 -11.24 -22.06
N THR A 165 19.33 -10.24 -21.23
CA THR A 165 19.36 -8.83 -21.64
C THR A 165 20.76 -8.31 -21.96
N TYR A 166 21.79 -8.88 -21.35
CA TYR A 166 23.17 -8.47 -21.60
C TYR A 166 23.90 -9.39 -22.57
N GLY A 167 23.26 -10.41 -23.17
CA GLY A 167 23.93 -11.34 -24.09
C GLY A 167 25.02 -12.16 -23.41
N LEU A 168 24.71 -12.71 -22.24
CA LEU A 168 25.48 -13.73 -21.52
C LEU A 168 24.75 -15.09 -21.62
N PRO A 169 25.46 -16.22 -21.49
CA PRO A 169 24.83 -17.55 -21.57
C PRO A 169 23.80 -17.78 -20.46
N THR A 170 22.60 -18.26 -20.84
CA THR A 170 21.51 -18.63 -19.92
C THR A 170 21.39 -20.13 -19.69
N THR A 171 22.20 -20.95 -20.36
CA THR A 171 22.10 -22.43 -20.37
C THR A 171 22.20 -23.07 -18.99
N ASP A 172 22.93 -22.44 -18.07
CA ASP A 172 23.15 -22.93 -16.71
C ASP A 172 22.24 -22.28 -15.66
N CYS A 173 21.23 -21.52 -16.11
CA CYS A 173 20.27 -20.81 -15.25
C CYS A 173 18.88 -21.42 -15.43
N PRO A 174 18.16 -21.76 -14.35
CA PRO A 174 16.74 -22.02 -14.44
C PRO A 174 16.01 -20.84 -15.09
N VAL A 175 15.04 -21.13 -15.95
CA VAL A 175 14.23 -20.08 -16.59
C VAL A 175 13.43 -19.34 -15.52
N SER A 176 13.42 -18.01 -15.60
CA SER A 176 12.60 -17.19 -14.69
C SER A 176 11.11 -17.46 -14.92
N ASP A 177 10.32 -17.40 -13.84
CA ASP A 177 8.88 -17.66 -13.85
C ASP A 177 8.08 -16.43 -13.39
N GLY A 178 6.77 -16.63 -13.14
CA GLY A 178 5.87 -15.58 -12.67
C GLY A 178 5.78 -14.38 -13.61
N TRP A 179 5.85 -13.18 -13.05
CA TRP A 179 5.88 -11.90 -13.76
C TRP A 179 7.28 -11.49 -14.24
N ASP A 180 8.34 -12.19 -13.82
CA ASP A 180 9.68 -12.10 -14.43
C ASP A 180 9.87 -13.08 -15.61
N SER A 181 8.85 -13.83 -16.00
CA SER A 181 8.99 -14.84 -17.06
C SER A 181 9.50 -14.26 -18.39
N PRO A 182 10.09 -15.09 -19.29
CA PRO A 182 10.43 -14.70 -20.66
C PRO A 182 9.30 -13.99 -21.42
N THR A 183 8.05 -14.31 -21.12
CA THR A 183 6.84 -13.84 -21.81
C THR A 183 6.16 -12.61 -21.19
N THR A 184 6.73 -12.03 -20.14
CA THR A 184 6.20 -10.85 -19.45
C THR A 184 7.20 -9.71 -19.50
N LYS A 185 6.72 -8.46 -19.64
CA LYS A 185 7.59 -7.28 -19.75
C LYS A 185 8.05 -6.69 -18.42
N LEU A 186 7.52 -7.15 -17.29
CA LEU A 186 7.86 -6.66 -15.94
C LEU A 186 9.18 -7.26 -15.38
N LYS A 187 10.13 -7.66 -16.24
CA LYS A 187 11.28 -8.48 -15.84
C LYS A 187 12.17 -7.79 -14.81
N GLY A 188 12.69 -8.60 -13.89
CA GLY A 188 13.64 -8.22 -12.85
C GLY A 188 12.97 -7.60 -11.63
N HIS A 189 11.65 -7.39 -11.64
CA HIS A 189 10.97 -6.84 -10.48
C HIS A 189 11.13 -7.76 -9.26
N GLY A 190 11.00 -9.07 -9.47
CA GLY A 190 11.13 -10.08 -8.44
C GLY A 190 12.56 -10.15 -7.93
N THR A 191 13.54 -10.05 -8.84
CA THR A 191 14.96 -9.98 -8.46
C THR A 191 15.29 -8.76 -7.60
N GLY A 192 14.71 -7.59 -7.90
CA GLY A 192 14.90 -6.40 -7.07
C GLY A 192 14.40 -6.60 -5.64
N HIS A 193 13.19 -7.14 -5.49
CA HIS A 193 12.64 -7.55 -4.19
C HIS A 193 13.49 -8.61 -3.50
N TYR A 194 14.01 -9.59 -4.24
CA TYR A 194 14.90 -10.61 -3.70
C TYR A 194 16.16 -10.01 -3.05
N LEU A 195 16.75 -8.96 -3.65
CA LEU A 195 17.90 -8.26 -3.08
C LEU A 195 17.56 -7.58 -1.74
N SER A 196 16.44 -6.84 -1.68
CA SER A 196 15.96 -6.22 -0.43
C SER A 196 15.66 -7.27 0.63
N ALA A 197 14.91 -8.31 0.28
CA ALA A 197 14.55 -9.42 1.15
C ALA A 197 15.79 -10.12 1.72
N MET A 198 16.81 -10.40 0.90
CA MET A 198 18.06 -11.02 1.34
C MET A 198 18.84 -10.14 2.33
N ALA A 199 18.87 -8.82 2.11
CA ALA A 199 19.52 -7.88 3.04
C ALA A 199 18.78 -7.82 4.40
N MET A 200 17.45 -7.73 4.37
CA MET A 200 16.62 -7.71 5.58
C MET A 200 16.67 -9.06 6.32
N ALA A 201 16.66 -10.18 5.59
CA ALA A 201 16.88 -11.51 6.13
C ALA A 201 18.25 -11.62 6.82
N TYR A 202 19.32 -11.08 6.23
CA TYR A 202 20.66 -11.07 6.84
C TYR A 202 20.68 -10.32 8.18
N ALA A 203 19.98 -9.18 8.25
CA ALA A 203 19.87 -8.39 9.49
C ALA A 203 19.12 -9.16 10.59
N SER A 204 18.02 -9.82 10.24
CA SER A 204 17.13 -10.50 11.19
C SER A 204 17.52 -11.94 11.50
N CYS A 205 18.41 -12.56 10.71
CA CYS A 205 18.83 -13.95 10.87
C CYS A 205 19.76 -14.13 12.07
N GLN A 206 19.42 -15.08 12.94
CA GLN A 206 20.20 -15.41 14.13
C GLN A 206 21.11 -16.63 13.93
N ASP A 207 20.76 -17.49 12.96
CA ASP A 207 21.55 -18.66 12.62
C ASP A 207 22.80 -18.24 11.82
N LYS A 208 23.98 -18.55 12.38
CA LYS A 208 25.26 -18.13 11.79
C LYS A 208 25.52 -18.75 10.41
N GLN A 209 25.07 -19.98 10.17
CA GLN A 209 25.29 -20.67 8.89
C GLN A 209 24.37 -20.08 7.82
N LYS A 210 23.08 -19.90 8.13
CA LYS A 210 22.13 -19.23 7.24
C LYS A 210 22.59 -17.80 6.93
N LYS A 211 23.04 -17.04 7.94
CA LYS A 211 23.55 -15.68 7.77
C LYS A 211 24.77 -15.61 6.84
N ALA A 212 25.72 -16.54 6.97
CA ALA A 212 26.86 -16.65 6.04
C ALA A 212 26.43 -17.00 4.61
N LEU A 213 25.44 -17.88 4.45
CA LEU A 213 24.90 -18.25 3.15
C LEU A 213 24.16 -17.09 2.47
N LEU A 214 23.36 -16.33 3.22
CA LEU A 214 22.70 -15.10 2.74
C LEU A 214 23.75 -14.12 2.21
N LEU A 215 24.81 -13.86 2.98
CA LEU A 215 25.90 -12.96 2.59
C LEU A 215 26.62 -13.44 1.33
N SER A 216 26.91 -14.74 1.22
CA SER A 216 27.53 -15.33 0.03
C SER A 216 26.68 -15.15 -1.22
N ARG A 217 25.35 -15.32 -1.11
CA ARG A 217 24.42 -15.16 -2.24
C ARG A 217 24.25 -13.71 -2.65
N ILE A 218 24.19 -12.79 -1.69
CA ILE A 218 24.23 -11.34 -1.97
C ILE A 218 25.49 -10.99 -2.74
N GLY A 219 26.65 -11.46 -2.29
CA GLY A 219 27.94 -11.25 -2.99
C GLY A 219 27.93 -11.77 -4.42
N LEU A 220 27.37 -12.96 -4.66
CA LEU A 220 27.19 -13.52 -6.01
C LEU A 220 26.34 -12.60 -6.89
N MET A 221 25.16 -12.19 -6.41
CA MET A 221 24.25 -11.31 -7.16
C MET A 221 24.95 -10.00 -7.54
N LEU A 222 25.63 -9.35 -6.59
CA LEU A 222 26.33 -8.09 -6.87
C LEU A 222 27.46 -8.25 -7.88
N ASN A 223 28.21 -9.36 -7.83
CA ASN A 223 29.30 -9.62 -8.77
C ASN A 223 28.75 -9.76 -10.20
N GLU A 224 27.70 -10.55 -10.39
CA GLU A 224 27.13 -10.79 -11.72
C GLU A 224 26.37 -9.56 -12.23
N MET A 225 25.65 -8.84 -11.37
CA MET A 225 25.02 -7.56 -11.75
C MET A 225 26.06 -6.50 -12.15
N ARG A 226 27.18 -6.40 -11.41
CA ARG A 226 28.26 -5.48 -11.77
C ARG A 226 28.89 -5.87 -13.11
N ARG A 227 29.13 -7.16 -13.33
CA ARG A 227 29.64 -7.69 -14.60
C ARG A 227 28.73 -7.32 -15.77
N CYS A 228 27.41 -7.37 -15.61
CA CYS A 228 26.46 -6.89 -16.61
C CYS A 228 26.56 -5.37 -16.80
N GLN A 229 26.55 -4.59 -15.72
CA GLN A 229 26.60 -3.13 -15.75
C GLN A 229 27.85 -2.61 -16.47
N GLU A 230 29.02 -3.21 -16.23
CA GLU A 230 30.29 -2.78 -16.85
C GLU A 230 30.33 -2.97 -18.37
N ARG A 231 29.48 -3.85 -18.94
CA ARG A 231 29.35 -3.99 -20.41
C ARG A 231 28.76 -2.74 -21.08
N THR A 232 28.15 -1.85 -20.31
CA THR A 232 27.58 -0.58 -20.79
C THR A 232 28.60 0.55 -20.82
N PHE A 233 29.83 0.32 -20.32
CA PHE A 233 30.85 1.36 -20.17
C PHE A 233 31.63 1.55 -21.47
N VAL A 234 31.00 2.24 -22.41
CA VAL A 234 31.51 2.41 -23.77
C VAL A 234 31.94 3.85 -23.98
N TRP A 235 33.24 4.06 -24.14
CA TRP A 235 33.78 5.36 -24.51
C TRP A 235 33.48 5.65 -25.99
N SER A 236 33.03 6.87 -26.29
CA SER A 236 32.82 7.35 -27.64
C SER A 236 33.80 8.47 -27.97
N ASP A 237 34.76 8.19 -28.86
CA ASP A 237 35.73 9.19 -29.31
C ASP A 237 35.06 10.37 -30.00
N SER A 238 33.95 10.14 -30.72
CA SER A 238 33.19 11.20 -31.38
C SER A 238 32.47 12.13 -30.40
N LEU A 239 32.05 11.62 -29.23
CA LEU A 239 31.39 12.42 -28.21
C LEU A 239 32.38 13.02 -27.20
N GLY A 240 33.60 12.49 -27.13
CA GLY A 240 34.60 12.87 -26.12
C GLY A 240 34.19 12.50 -24.69
N ARG A 241 33.28 11.52 -24.55
CA ARG A 241 32.71 11.04 -23.28
C ARG A 241 32.21 9.60 -23.44
N TYR A 242 31.82 8.97 -22.34
CA TYR A 242 31.07 7.73 -22.39
C TYR A 242 29.72 7.93 -23.10
N PHE A 243 29.24 6.88 -23.78
CA PHE A 243 27.87 6.80 -24.25
C PHE A 243 26.94 6.79 -23.03
N GLU A 244 25.95 7.68 -23.00
CA GLU A 244 25.11 7.92 -21.82
C GLU A 244 23.63 7.72 -22.13
N ALA A 245 22.78 7.74 -21.08
CA ALA A 245 21.35 7.52 -21.21
C ALA A 245 20.65 8.51 -22.16
N ARG A 246 21.15 9.75 -22.27
CA ARG A 246 20.66 10.78 -23.22
C ARG A 246 20.85 10.40 -24.69
N ASP A 247 21.77 9.49 -24.99
CA ASP A 247 22.11 9.02 -26.33
C ASP A 247 21.31 7.77 -26.74
N VAL A 248 20.69 7.08 -25.78
CA VAL A 248 19.83 5.91 -26.03
C VAL A 248 18.59 6.33 -26.81
N ALA A 249 18.35 5.73 -27.98
CA ALA A 249 17.21 6.00 -28.85
C ALA A 249 16.92 7.52 -29.03
N PRO A 250 17.68 8.22 -29.90
CA PRO A 250 17.40 9.61 -30.27
C PRO A 250 15.95 9.79 -30.72
N GLU A 251 15.44 11.02 -30.74
CA GLU A 251 13.99 11.25 -30.88
C GLU A 251 13.39 10.62 -32.15
N ALA A 252 14.11 10.67 -33.27
CA ALA A 252 13.68 10.06 -34.52
C ALA A 252 13.52 8.52 -34.40
N GLU A 253 14.44 7.85 -33.72
CA GLU A 253 14.34 6.42 -33.46
C GLU A 253 13.22 6.12 -32.47
N LEU A 254 13.17 6.86 -31.36
CA LEU A 254 12.18 6.72 -30.30
C LEU A 254 10.73 6.77 -30.82
N ARG A 255 10.45 7.63 -31.82
CA ARG A 255 9.13 7.76 -32.44
C ARG A 255 8.69 6.49 -33.18
N GLU A 256 9.64 5.77 -33.77
CA GLU A 256 9.38 4.56 -34.56
C GLU A 256 9.30 3.29 -33.71
N LEU A 257 9.92 3.28 -32.53
CA LEU A 257 9.94 2.10 -31.66
C LEU A 257 8.53 1.63 -31.30
N LYS A 258 8.28 0.32 -31.41
CA LYS A 258 7.03 -0.33 -31.03
C LYS A 258 7.08 -1.05 -29.69
N GLY A 259 8.28 -1.37 -29.19
CA GLY A 259 8.43 -2.15 -27.97
C GLY A 259 7.81 -3.55 -28.10
N SER A 260 7.74 -4.07 -29.33
CA SER A 260 7.26 -5.42 -29.62
C SER A 260 8.27 -6.46 -29.10
N TRP A 261 7.88 -7.73 -29.00
CA TRP A 261 8.84 -8.81 -28.66
C TRP A 261 10.00 -8.92 -29.66
N LYS A 262 9.77 -8.62 -30.94
CA LYS A 262 10.83 -8.54 -31.95
C LYS A 262 11.80 -7.40 -31.66
N ASP A 263 11.29 -6.24 -31.28
CA ASP A 263 12.13 -5.11 -30.87
C ASP A 263 12.94 -5.47 -29.62
N PHE A 264 12.29 -6.11 -28.64
CA PHE A 264 12.89 -6.62 -27.42
C PHE A 264 14.12 -7.49 -27.74
N ASP A 265 13.97 -8.45 -28.65
CA ASP A 265 15.06 -9.35 -29.07
C ASP A 265 16.16 -8.62 -29.83
N ASN A 266 15.83 -7.62 -30.65
CA ASN A 266 16.82 -6.80 -31.34
C ASN A 266 17.65 -5.98 -30.35
N TYR A 267 17.02 -5.36 -29.34
CA TYR A 267 17.72 -4.49 -28.38
C TYR A 267 18.75 -5.25 -27.53
N LYS A 268 18.51 -6.52 -27.23
CA LYS A 268 19.44 -7.36 -26.43
C LYS A 268 20.71 -7.75 -27.17
N GLN A 269 20.72 -7.65 -28.50
CA GLN A 269 21.88 -8.05 -29.30
C GLN A 269 23.10 -7.16 -29.03
N ASP A 270 22.89 -5.93 -28.54
CA ASP A 270 23.99 -5.01 -28.28
C ASP A 270 23.79 -4.10 -27.05
N CYS A 271 24.14 -4.62 -25.87
CA CYS A 271 24.13 -3.88 -24.61
C CYS A 271 25.14 -2.71 -24.52
N ARG A 272 26.05 -2.55 -25.49
CA ARG A 272 27.01 -1.44 -25.54
C ARG A 272 26.33 -0.07 -25.72
N HIS A 273 25.10 -0.07 -26.22
CA HIS A 273 24.31 1.15 -26.44
C HIS A 273 23.31 1.43 -25.31
N TYR A 274 23.45 0.79 -24.15
CA TYR A 274 22.49 0.99 -23.04
C TYR A 274 22.75 2.24 -22.21
N GLY A 275 23.90 2.88 -22.40
CA GLY A 275 24.31 4.05 -21.62
C GLY A 275 25.04 3.66 -20.34
N TYR A 276 26.08 4.42 -20.03
CA TYR A 276 26.93 4.23 -18.86
C TYR A 276 26.11 4.10 -17.58
N GLY A 277 26.33 3.01 -16.84
CA GLY A 277 25.73 2.77 -15.53
C GLY A 277 24.41 2.00 -15.57
N TYR A 278 23.86 1.69 -16.75
CA TYR A 278 22.59 0.99 -16.86
C TYR A 278 22.66 -0.46 -16.34
N ILE A 279 21.76 -0.80 -15.41
CA ILE A 279 21.51 -2.18 -14.97
C ILE A 279 20.01 -2.43 -14.76
N ASN A 280 19.44 -3.35 -15.54
CA ASN A 280 18.07 -3.86 -15.38
C ASN A 280 17.89 -5.16 -16.16
N ALA A 281 16.87 -5.95 -15.85
CA ALA A 281 16.50 -7.15 -16.61
C ALA A 281 15.73 -6.86 -17.92
N ILE A 282 15.33 -5.61 -18.19
CA ILE A 282 14.79 -5.16 -19.48
C ILE A 282 15.80 -4.25 -20.21
N PRO A 283 15.77 -4.17 -21.55
CA PRO A 283 16.52 -3.16 -22.29
C PRO A 283 16.04 -1.72 -21.98
N PRO A 284 16.93 -0.71 -21.99
CA PRO A 284 16.58 0.68 -21.66
C PRO A 284 15.58 1.31 -22.62
N GLN A 285 15.42 0.75 -23.82
CA GLN A 285 14.39 1.14 -24.79
C GLN A 285 12.99 1.10 -24.18
N HIS A 286 12.72 0.17 -23.25
CA HIS A 286 11.44 0.13 -22.53
C HIS A 286 11.28 1.29 -21.56
N CYS A 287 12.36 1.77 -20.96
CA CYS A 287 12.32 2.94 -20.08
C CYS A 287 12.04 4.22 -20.88
N VAL A 288 12.61 4.37 -22.08
CA VAL A 288 12.45 5.59 -22.88
C VAL A 288 11.15 5.61 -23.67
N LEU A 289 10.54 4.45 -23.99
CA LEU A 289 9.23 4.38 -24.67
C LEU A 289 8.11 5.09 -23.91
N ILE A 290 8.20 5.23 -22.59
CA ILE A 290 7.19 5.97 -21.81
C ILE A 290 7.18 7.47 -22.15
N GLU A 291 8.28 8.03 -22.67
CA GLU A 291 8.37 9.42 -23.14
C GLU A 291 7.45 9.66 -24.34
N MET A 292 7.13 8.62 -25.11
CA MET A 292 6.16 8.63 -26.21
C MET A 292 4.73 8.34 -25.75
N TYR A 293 4.50 8.31 -24.43
CA TYR A 293 3.21 8.02 -23.82
C TYR A 293 2.64 6.67 -24.26
N ARG A 294 3.52 5.68 -24.48
CA ARG A 294 3.10 4.33 -24.90
C ARG A 294 2.37 3.60 -23.76
N PRO A 295 1.15 3.10 -24.00
CA PRO A 295 0.28 2.59 -22.95
C PRO A 295 0.75 1.23 -22.42
N TYR A 296 0.11 0.78 -21.35
CA TYR A 296 0.33 -0.54 -20.80
C TYR A 296 -0.17 -1.62 -21.78
N ASN A 297 0.75 -2.47 -22.22
CA ASN A 297 0.49 -3.61 -23.10
C ASN A 297 1.67 -4.61 -23.02
N ASN A 298 1.37 -5.91 -23.02
CA ASN A 298 2.41 -6.94 -22.86
C ASN A 298 2.99 -7.43 -24.19
N GLU A 299 2.29 -7.26 -25.32
CA GLU A 299 2.80 -7.63 -26.64
C GLU A 299 3.56 -6.47 -27.29
N ASP A 300 2.91 -5.32 -27.41
CA ASP A 300 3.48 -4.06 -27.90
C ASP A 300 3.71 -3.10 -26.71
N TRP A 301 4.58 -2.09 -26.82
CA TRP A 301 4.80 -1.07 -25.77
C TRP A 301 5.47 -1.58 -24.48
N VAL A 302 4.98 -1.16 -23.31
CA VAL A 302 5.68 -1.26 -22.03
C VAL A 302 4.78 -1.78 -20.90
N TRP A 303 5.42 -2.32 -19.86
CA TRP A 303 4.80 -2.63 -18.57
C TRP A 303 5.67 -2.06 -17.47
N ALA A 304 5.22 -0.95 -16.86
CA ALA A 304 5.82 -0.30 -15.69
C ALA A 304 7.37 -0.31 -15.67
N PRO A 305 8.05 0.25 -16.70
CA PRO A 305 9.49 0.09 -16.85
C PRO A 305 10.27 0.71 -15.68
N TYR A 306 9.89 1.91 -15.23
CA TYR A 306 10.53 2.56 -14.08
C TYR A 306 10.20 1.89 -12.74
N TYR A 307 9.08 1.19 -12.61
CA TYR A 307 8.82 0.34 -11.44
C TYR A 307 9.86 -0.77 -11.32
N THR A 308 10.24 -1.42 -12.42
CA THR A 308 11.28 -2.46 -12.39
C THR A 308 12.59 -1.84 -11.91
N VAL A 309 13.05 -0.76 -12.56
CA VAL A 309 14.25 0.02 -12.20
C VAL A 309 14.27 0.36 -10.71
N HIS A 310 13.13 0.81 -10.17
CA HIS A 310 13.00 1.09 -8.75
C HIS A 310 13.32 -0.13 -7.89
N LYS A 311 12.80 -1.32 -8.21
CA LYS A 311 13.02 -2.51 -7.37
C LYS A 311 14.48 -2.91 -7.29
N GLN A 312 15.24 -2.85 -8.40
CA GLN A 312 16.67 -3.14 -8.31
C GLN A 312 17.42 -2.05 -7.54
N LEU A 313 17.09 -0.78 -7.79
CA LEU A 313 17.74 0.32 -7.10
C LEU A 313 17.50 0.25 -5.57
N ALA A 314 16.27 0.00 -5.15
CA ALA A 314 15.90 -0.21 -3.75
C ALA A 314 16.68 -1.38 -3.13
N GLY A 315 16.72 -2.54 -3.82
CA GLY A 315 17.49 -3.71 -3.38
C GLY A 315 18.98 -3.43 -3.16
N LEU A 316 19.62 -2.71 -4.09
CA LEU A 316 21.02 -2.33 -3.97
C LEU A 316 21.24 -1.33 -2.83
N ILE A 317 20.34 -0.36 -2.64
CA ILE A 317 20.39 0.60 -1.53
C ILE A 317 20.21 -0.11 -0.19
N ASP A 318 19.29 -1.06 -0.10
CA ASP A 318 19.06 -1.83 1.13
C ASP A 318 20.28 -2.68 1.49
N ILE A 319 20.91 -3.35 0.51
CA ILE A 319 22.19 -4.05 0.71
C ILE A 319 23.27 -3.08 1.20
N ALA A 320 23.44 -1.94 0.53
CA ALA A 320 24.43 -0.94 0.90
C ALA A 320 24.21 -0.38 2.31
N SER A 321 22.95 -0.26 2.76
CA SER A 321 22.59 0.32 4.05
C SER A 321 22.63 -0.68 5.21
N ILE A 322 22.34 -1.96 4.94
CA ILE A 322 22.12 -2.97 5.98
C ILE A 322 23.32 -3.89 6.17
N ILE A 323 24.05 -4.23 5.09
CA ILE A 323 25.15 -5.19 5.18
C ILE A 323 26.38 -4.55 5.82
N ASP A 324 26.90 -5.21 6.86
CA ASP A 324 28.08 -4.79 7.60
C ASP A 324 29.41 -5.23 6.95
N ASP A 325 29.38 -6.16 5.99
CA ASP A 325 30.52 -6.44 5.11
C ASP A 325 30.77 -5.24 4.19
N LYS A 326 31.87 -4.54 4.46
CA LYS A 326 32.24 -3.31 3.77
C LYS A 326 32.41 -3.49 2.25
N ALA A 327 33.00 -4.60 1.79
CA ALA A 327 33.24 -4.81 0.37
C ALA A 327 31.93 -5.04 -0.40
N ILE A 328 30.98 -5.74 0.22
CA ILE A 328 29.64 -5.94 -0.32
C ILE A 328 28.84 -4.63 -0.31
N SER A 329 28.84 -3.91 0.82
CA SER A 329 28.11 -2.63 0.97
C SER A 329 28.61 -1.58 -0.03
N GLU A 330 29.93 -1.37 -0.14
CA GLU A 330 30.52 -0.39 -1.06
C GLU A 330 30.27 -0.75 -2.53
N LYS A 331 30.28 -2.05 -2.87
CA LYS A 331 29.95 -2.51 -4.24
C LYS A 331 28.49 -2.27 -4.58
N ALA A 332 27.57 -2.56 -3.66
CA ALA A 332 26.15 -2.29 -3.86
C ALA A 332 25.89 -0.78 -4.05
N LEU A 333 26.52 0.06 -3.22
CA LEU A 333 26.44 1.52 -3.35
C LEU A 333 26.99 2.01 -4.69
N LEU A 334 28.11 1.45 -5.15
CA LEU A 334 28.71 1.78 -6.44
C LEU A 334 27.74 1.47 -7.61
N ILE A 335 27.17 0.26 -7.64
CA ILE A 335 26.20 -0.14 -8.67
C ILE A 335 24.97 0.77 -8.64
N ALA A 336 24.41 1.00 -7.45
CA ALA A 336 23.23 1.86 -7.24
C ALA A 336 23.48 3.31 -7.70
N ARG A 337 24.64 3.87 -7.35
CA ARG A 337 25.05 5.22 -7.75
C ARG A 337 25.13 5.36 -9.26
N ASP A 338 25.82 4.45 -9.94
CA ASP A 338 25.95 4.49 -11.39
C ASP A 338 24.57 4.37 -12.08
N MET A 339 23.68 3.53 -11.53
CA MET A 339 22.29 3.39 -11.98
C MET A 339 21.44 4.65 -11.75
N GLY A 340 21.57 5.29 -10.58
CA GLY A 340 20.87 6.54 -10.27
C GLY A 340 21.31 7.70 -11.17
N LEU A 341 22.60 7.78 -11.48
CA LEU A 341 23.15 8.77 -12.41
C LEU A 341 22.72 8.52 -13.87
N TRP A 342 22.51 7.25 -14.26
CA TRP A 342 21.88 6.93 -15.55
C TRP A 342 20.46 7.49 -15.64
N VAL A 343 19.65 7.32 -14.59
CA VAL A 343 18.28 7.86 -14.52
C VAL A 343 18.29 9.39 -14.58
N TRP A 344 19.15 10.03 -13.79
CA TRP A 344 19.33 11.47 -13.84
C TRP A 344 19.65 11.93 -15.25
N ASN A 345 20.66 11.32 -15.89
CA ASN A 345 21.11 11.71 -17.23
C ASN A 345 19.97 11.61 -18.26
N ARG A 346 19.16 10.55 -18.23
CA ARG A 346 18.03 10.44 -19.17
C ARG A 346 16.99 11.53 -18.92
N LEU A 347 16.50 11.63 -17.68
CA LEU A 347 15.38 12.52 -17.36
C LEU A 347 15.78 13.98 -17.49
N HIS A 348 16.97 14.37 -17.05
CA HIS A 348 17.47 15.74 -17.15
C HIS A 348 17.51 16.23 -18.61
N TYR A 349 18.08 15.43 -19.52
CA TYR A 349 18.30 15.87 -20.91
C TYR A 349 17.10 15.65 -21.84
N ARG A 350 16.21 14.69 -21.55
CA ARG A 350 15.22 14.20 -22.52
C ARG A 350 13.77 14.42 -22.11
N THR A 351 13.54 15.01 -20.94
CA THR A 351 12.17 15.22 -20.43
C THR A 351 11.98 16.64 -19.90
N TYR A 352 10.73 17.08 -19.81
CA TYR A 352 10.35 18.42 -19.36
C TYR A 352 9.00 18.39 -18.62
N VAL A 353 8.57 19.53 -18.08
CA VAL A 353 7.24 19.69 -17.46
C VAL A 353 6.52 20.86 -18.11
N LYS A 354 5.33 20.60 -18.67
CA LYS A 354 4.37 21.62 -19.11
C LYS A 354 2.98 21.24 -18.57
N LYS A 355 2.37 22.11 -17.75
CA LYS A 355 1.10 21.84 -17.05
C LYS A 355 -0.13 22.37 -17.81
N ASP A 356 0.03 23.44 -18.56
CA ASP A 356 -1.01 24.15 -19.30
C ASP A 356 -1.33 23.51 -20.67
N GLY A 357 -2.44 23.95 -21.27
CA GLY A 357 -2.91 23.47 -22.58
C GLY A 357 -3.79 22.21 -22.53
N THR A 358 -4.20 21.75 -23.70
CA THR A 358 -4.89 20.46 -23.89
C THR A 358 -3.91 19.30 -23.72
N GLN A 359 -4.43 18.09 -23.51
CA GLN A 359 -3.58 16.90 -23.47
C GLN A 359 -2.80 16.70 -24.77
N ALA A 360 -3.42 17.00 -25.92
CA ALA A 360 -2.76 16.91 -27.22
C ALA A 360 -1.54 17.84 -27.30
N GLU A 361 -1.70 19.10 -26.87
CA GLU A 361 -0.59 20.08 -26.81
C GLU A 361 0.50 19.67 -25.83
N ARG A 362 0.14 19.07 -24.68
CA ARG A 362 1.13 18.58 -23.72
C ARG A 362 1.92 17.38 -24.23
N ARG A 363 1.34 16.58 -25.14
CA ARG A 363 1.93 15.38 -25.75
C ARG A 363 2.54 15.61 -27.13
N GLU A 364 2.57 16.85 -27.62
CA GLU A 364 3.13 17.20 -28.94
C GLU A 364 4.60 16.79 -29.05
N HIS A 365 5.37 17.02 -27.98
CA HIS A 365 6.75 16.56 -27.86
C HIS A 365 6.85 15.39 -26.87
N PRO A 366 7.77 14.42 -27.10
CA PRO A 366 8.02 13.33 -26.17
C PRO A 366 8.63 13.84 -24.86
N GLY A 367 8.33 13.18 -23.75
CA GLY A 367 9.01 13.42 -22.48
C GLY A 367 8.38 14.46 -21.57
N ASN A 368 7.10 14.84 -21.76
CA ASN A 368 6.39 15.64 -20.76
C ASN A 368 6.07 14.78 -19.52
N ARG A 369 6.79 15.01 -18.43
CA ARG A 369 6.69 14.23 -17.18
C ARG A 369 5.31 14.30 -16.54
N TYR A 370 4.59 15.42 -16.73
CA TYR A 370 3.21 15.55 -16.27
C TYR A 370 2.29 14.48 -16.89
N GLU A 371 2.51 14.12 -18.16
CA GLU A 371 1.70 13.12 -18.84
C GLU A 371 2.23 11.70 -18.59
N MET A 372 3.55 11.50 -18.58
CA MET A 372 4.19 10.19 -18.39
C MET A 372 3.71 9.49 -17.11
N TRP A 373 3.72 10.20 -15.98
CA TRP A 373 3.45 9.61 -14.66
C TRP A 373 1.96 9.49 -14.33
N ASN A 374 1.08 10.10 -15.14
CA ASN A 374 -0.37 9.96 -15.00
C ASN A 374 -0.96 8.79 -15.78
N MET A 375 -0.12 8.04 -16.51
CA MET A 375 -0.56 6.87 -17.27
C MET A 375 -0.80 5.67 -16.35
N TYR A 376 -1.90 4.95 -16.58
CA TYR A 376 -2.23 3.73 -15.87
C TYR A 376 -1.22 2.62 -16.16
N ILE A 377 -0.58 2.07 -15.11
CA ILE A 377 0.46 1.02 -15.10
C ILE A 377 1.73 1.36 -15.90
N ALA A 378 1.64 1.82 -17.14
CA ALA A 378 2.81 2.24 -17.92
C ALA A 378 3.58 3.39 -17.24
N GLY A 379 2.85 4.31 -16.61
CA GLY A 379 3.41 5.39 -15.81
C GLY A 379 3.73 5.00 -14.35
N GLU A 380 3.65 3.72 -14.00
CA GLU A 380 4.02 3.26 -12.66
C GLU A 380 5.54 3.29 -12.49
N VAL A 381 5.97 4.05 -11.48
CA VAL A 381 7.38 4.31 -11.17
C VAL A 381 7.80 3.70 -9.84
N GLY A 382 6.87 3.08 -9.11
CA GLY A 382 7.10 2.68 -7.72
C GLY A 382 7.70 3.82 -6.88
N GLY A 383 8.70 3.51 -6.05
CA GLY A 383 9.43 4.45 -5.20
C GLY A 383 10.73 4.94 -5.84
N MET A 384 10.75 5.28 -7.13
CA MET A 384 11.94 5.83 -7.78
C MET A 384 12.44 7.09 -7.06
N ALA A 385 11.54 8.04 -6.75
CA ALA A 385 11.87 9.24 -5.99
C ALA A 385 12.45 8.90 -4.62
N GLU A 386 11.88 7.91 -3.94
CA GLU A 386 12.37 7.45 -2.63
C GLU A 386 13.80 6.94 -2.72
N SER A 387 14.07 6.07 -3.69
CA SER A 387 15.37 5.44 -3.86
C SER A 387 16.44 6.45 -4.24
N LEU A 388 16.13 7.39 -5.14
CA LEU A 388 17.06 8.44 -5.56
C LEU A 388 17.34 9.44 -4.42
N ALA A 389 16.33 9.82 -3.65
CA ALA A 389 16.50 10.66 -2.47
C ALA A 389 17.36 9.97 -1.41
N ARG A 390 17.10 8.69 -1.09
CA ARG A 390 17.94 7.88 -0.19
C ARG A 390 19.39 7.81 -0.68
N LEU A 391 19.59 7.52 -1.96
CA LEU A 391 20.91 7.42 -2.56
C LEU A 391 21.67 8.76 -2.52
N SER A 392 20.99 9.88 -2.73
CA SER A 392 21.58 11.23 -2.59
C SER A 392 22.13 11.49 -1.17
N MET A 393 21.51 10.89 -0.15
CA MET A 393 21.96 10.99 1.24
C MET A 393 23.16 10.09 1.55
N MET A 394 23.38 9.04 0.74
CA MET A 394 24.50 8.09 0.90
C MET A 394 25.76 8.52 0.13
N VAL A 395 25.62 9.34 -0.91
CA VAL A 395 26.74 9.81 -1.74
C VAL A 395 27.38 11.06 -1.13
N THR A 396 28.72 11.07 -1.08
CA THR A 396 29.51 12.18 -0.52
C THR A 396 29.90 13.25 -1.54
N ASP A 397 29.98 12.88 -2.83
CA ASP A 397 30.25 13.83 -3.90
C ASP A 397 29.07 14.80 -4.07
N LYS A 398 29.35 16.10 -4.05
CA LYS A 398 28.33 17.15 -4.00
C LYS A 398 27.54 17.26 -5.31
N GLU A 399 28.21 17.08 -6.45
CA GLU A 399 27.58 17.18 -7.77
C GLU A 399 26.67 15.98 -7.99
N GLN A 400 27.16 14.77 -7.74
CA GLN A 400 26.36 13.54 -7.84
C GLN A 400 25.17 13.58 -6.88
N ARG A 401 25.35 14.07 -5.65
CA ARG A 401 24.24 14.27 -4.70
C ARG A 401 23.18 15.21 -5.29
N ALA A 402 23.57 16.33 -5.88
CA ALA A 402 22.65 17.27 -6.49
C ALA A 402 21.88 16.65 -7.67
N HIS A 403 22.60 15.92 -8.54
CA HIS A 403 22.00 15.19 -9.66
C HIS A 403 20.99 14.12 -9.21
N LEU A 404 21.32 13.35 -8.18
CA LEU A 404 20.41 12.33 -7.64
C LEU A 404 19.15 12.95 -7.02
N LEU A 405 19.30 14.09 -6.33
CA LEU A 405 18.15 14.81 -5.79
C LEU A 405 17.27 15.40 -6.89
N GLU A 406 17.86 15.98 -7.93
CA GLU A 406 17.12 16.45 -9.12
C GLU A 406 16.39 15.28 -9.82
N ALA A 407 17.04 14.13 -9.94
CA ALA A 407 16.43 12.94 -10.52
C ALA A 407 15.22 12.47 -9.70
N ALA A 408 15.30 12.56 -8.36
CA ALA A 408 14.17 12.21 -7.50
C ALA A 408 12.94 13.09 -7.81
N THR A 409 13.13 14.41 -7.98
CA THR A 409 12.04 15.35 -8.30
C THR A 409 11.52 15.22 -9.74
N CYS A 410 12.25 14.56 -10.64
CA CYS A 410 11.74 14.27 -11.98
C CYS A 410 10.53 13.31 -11.95
N PHE A 411 10.31 12.56 -10.87
CA PHE A 411 9.16 11.67 -10.74
C PHE A 411 7.90 12.34 -10.15
N ASP A 412 7.95 13.66 -9.92
CA ASP A 412 6.80 14.41 -9.44
C ASP A 412 5.66 14.39 -10.48
N SER A 413 4.44 14.09 -10.01
CA SER A 413 3.22 14.18 -10.82
C SER A 413 2.34 15.30 -10.31
N PRO A 414 2.37 16.50 -10.93
CA PRO A 414 1.60 17.65 -10.44
C PRO A 414 0.09 17.40 -10.33
N ALA A 415 -0.49 16.61 -11.24
CA ALA A 415 -1.92 16.27 -11.18
C ALA A 415 -2.29 15.43 -9.94
N PHE A 416 -1.31 14.79 -9.32
CA PHE A 416 -1.47 13.97 -8.13
C PHE A 416 -0.98 14.71 -6.87
N PHE A 417 0.16 15.39 -6.95
CA PHE A 417 0.82 16.04 -5.83
C PHE A 417 0.24 17.41 -5.48
N ASP A 418 -0.05 18.28 -6.46
CA ASP A 418 -0.53 19.65 -6.17
C ASP A 418 -1.87 19.68 -5.41
N PRO A 419 -2.84 18.78 -5.67
CA PRO A 419 -4.03 18.68 -4.84
C PRO A 419 -3.72 18.15 -3.42
N LEU A 420 -2.93 17.07 -3.30
CA LEU A 420 -2.60 16.47 -2.01
C LEU A 420 -1.81 17.41 -1.11
N ALA A 421 -0.90 18.22 -1.67
CA ALA A 421 -0.17 19.24 -0.93
C ALA A 421 -1.10 20.28 -0.26
N ARG A 422 -2.29 20.49 -0.85
CA ARG A 422 -3.34 21.38 -0.34
C ARG A 422 -4.49 20.64 0.35
N ASN A 423 -4.26 19.37 0.71
CA ASN A 423 -5.22 18.49 1.38
C ASN A 423 -6.52 18.25 0.57
N VAL A 424 -6.45 18.34 -0.75
CA VAL A 424 -7.52 17.95 -1.68
C VAL A 424 -7.28 16.51 -2.10
N ASP A 425 -8.30 15.65 -1.98
CA ASP A 425 -8.16 14.21 -2.22
C ASP A 425 -8.05 13.91 -3.72
N ALA A 426 -6.84 13.61 -4.18
CA ALA A 426 -6.59 13.21 -5.57
C ALA A 426 -6.50 11.69 -5.77
N ILE A 427 -6.81 10.86 -4.77
CA ILE A 427 -6.58 9.40 -4.85
C ILE A 427 -7.80 8.62 -5.34
N ARG A 428 -8.98 9.23 -5.33
CA ARG A 428 -10.24 8.66 -5.81
C ARG A 428 -10.05 7.91 -7.12
N THR A 429 -10.37 6.61 -7.14
CA THR A 429 -10.36 5.78 -8.36
C THR A 429 -8.99 5.63 -9.03
N ARG A 430 -7.89 5.90 -8.31
CA ARG A 430 -6.52 5.60 -8.77
C ARG A 430 -6.08 4.22 -8.33
N HIS A 431 -5.16 3.62 -9.09
CA HIS A 431 -4.49 2.38 -8.68
C HIS A 431 -3.69 2.64 -7.40
N ALA A 432 -3.98 1.89 -6.34
CA ALA A 432 -3.49 2.18 -5.01
C ALA A 432 -1.97 2.01 -4.94
N ASN A 433 -1.45 0.82 -5.26
CA ASN A 433 -0.01 0.55 -5.13
C ASN A 433 0.87 1.27 -6.17
N GLN A 434 0.34 1.74 -7.30
CA GLN A 434 1.06 2.65 -8.20
C GLN A 434 1.39 3.98 -7.50
N HIS A 435 0.47 4.48 -6.68
CA HIS A 435 0.54 5.83 -6.13
C HIS A 435 1.09 5.90 -4.70
N ILE A 436 0.87 4.90 -3.83
CA ILE A 436 1.39 4.91 -2.44
C ILE A 436 2.92 5.07 -2.41
N PRO A 437 3.74 4.37 -3.22
CA PRO A 437 5.19 4.55 -3.24
C PRO A 437 5.65 5.94 -3.74
N MET A 438 4.84 6.64 -4.53
CA MET A 438 5.14 8.04 -4.88
C MET A 438 5.05 8.94 -3.64
N ILE A 439 4.14 8.61 -2.70
CA ILE A 439 3.98 9.32 -1.43
C ILE A 439 5.15 9.04 -0.48
N THR A 440 5.63 7.80 -0.39
CA THR A 440 6.87 7.50 0.37
C THR A 440 8.07 8.24 -0.25
N GLY A 441 8.11 8.33 -1.58
CA GLY A 441 9.07 9.13 -2.32
C GLY A 441 9.05 10.61 -1.95
N ALA A 442 7.87 11.23 -1.90
CA ALA A 442 7.72 12.61 -1.45
C ALA A 442 8.33 12.80 -0.06
N LEU A 443 7.97 11.97 0.93
CA LEU A 443 8.53 12.10 2.28
C LEU A 443 10.06 11.99 2.32
N LYS A 444 10.68 11.14 1.50
CA LYS A 444 12.14 11.06 1.40
C LYS A 444 12.76 12.24 0.66
N CYS A 445 12.09 12.83 -0.34
CA CYS A 445 12.50 14.12 -0.90
C CYS A 445 12.47 15.23 0.14
N TYR A 446 11.47 15.23 1.04
CA TYR A 446 11.45 16.15 2.20
C TYR A 446 12.64 15.92 3.13
N GLU A 447 12.94 14.69 3.50
CA GLU A 447 14.10 14.37 4.35
C GLU A 447 15.43 14.83 3.73
N ALA A 448 15.57 14.70 2.40
CA ALA A 448 16.78 15.06 1.67
C ALA A 448 16.92 16.58 1.40
N GLY A 449 15.81 17.29 1.21
CA GLY A 449 15.78 18.68 0.71
C GLY A 449 15.02 19.72 1.57
N ALA A 450 14.28 19.30 2.59
CA ALA A 450 13.50 20.13 3.51
C ALA A 450 12.39 21.03 2.89
N ASP A 451 11.91 20.71 1.68
CA ASP A 451 10.75 21.39 1.08
C ASP A 451 9.42 20.85 1.65
N THR A 452 8.75 21.68 2.46
CA THR A 452 7.48 21.36 3.12
C THR A 452 6.36 20.93 2.18
N TYR A 453 6.44 21.26 0.88
CA TYR A 453 5.51 20.75 -0.14
C TYR A 453 5.40 19.22 -0.08
N TYR A 454 6.54 18.53 -0.01
CA TYR A 454 6.59 17.08 0.03
C TYR A 454 6.09 16.47 1.35
N TYR A 455 6.38 17.12 2.48
CA TYR A 455 5.85 16.68 3.77
C TYR A 455 4.32 16.76 3.81
N ASN A 456 3.76 17.88 3.32
CA ASN A 456 2.32 18.08 3.28
C ASN A 456 1.62 17.02 2.42
N ILE A 457 2.19 16.65 1.27
CA ILE A 457 1.69 15.55 0.44
C ILE A 457 1.59 14.25 1.25
N ALA A 458 2.67 13.88 1.94
CA ALA A 458 2.74 12.64 2.70
C ALA A 458 1.78 12.61 3.89
N GLN A 459 1.74 13.69 4.67
CA GLN A 459 0.87 13.79 5.84
C GLN A 459 -0.61 13.84 5.46
N ASN A 460 -0.98 14.69 4.49
CA ASN A 460 -2.37 14.80 4.05
C ASN A 460 -2.88 13.48 3.44
N PHE A 461 -2.05 12.82 2.63
CA PHE A 461 -2.36 11.48 2.11
C PHE A 461 -2.61 10.50 3.26
N TRP A 462 -1.71 10.42 4.25
CA TRP A 462 -1.85 9.49 5.37
C TRP A 462 -3.17 9.72 6.12
N HIS A 463 -3.50 10.96 6.48
CA HIS A 463 -4.76 11.29 7.17
C HIS A 463 -5.99 10.98 6.30
N THR A 464 -5.92 11.23 4.99
CA THR A 464 -6.99 10.88 4.04
C THR A 464 -7.29 9.39 4.07
N ILE A 465 -6.26 8.53 4.09
CA ILE A 465 -6.41 7.08 4.17
C ILE A 465 -7.12 6.65 5.45
N GLN A 466 -6.73 7.19 6.62
CA GLN A 466 -7.22 6.76 7.92
C GLN A 466 -8.74 6.93 8.12
N GLY A 467 -9.31 7.99 7.54
CA GLY A 467 -10.74 8.28 7.67
C GLY A 467 -11.60 7.74 6.53
N ARG A 468 -11.07 7.75 5.31
CA ARG A 468 -11.91 7.60 4.12
C ARG A 468 -11.78 6.27 3.41
N TYR A 469 -10.64 5.58 3.53
CA TYR A 469 -10.31 4.45 2.65
C TYR A 469 -9.93 3.15 3.35
N ARG A 470 -9.46 3.20 4.60
CA ARG A 470 -9.02 1.98 5.29
C ARG A 470 -10.17 1.03 5.63
N TYR A 471 -9.89 -0.26 5.56
CA TYR A 471 -10.66 -1.31 6.21
C TYR A 471 -10.17 -1.49 7.67
N ALA A 472 -10.83 -2.34 8.45
CA ALA A 472 -10.52 -2.50 9.88
C ALA A 472 -9.11 -3.07 10.11
N MET A 473 -8.61 -3.89 9.18
CA MET A 473 -7.28 -4.51 9.17
C MET A 473 -6.17 -3.48 8.94
N GLY A 474 -6.54 -2.26 8.53
CA GLY A 474 -5.64 -1.17 8.15
C GLY A 474 -5.39 -1.06 6.64
N GLY A 475 -5.61 -2.15 5.89
CA GLY A 475 -5.45 -2.20 4.43
C GLY A 475 -6.41 -1.30 3.65
N VAL A 476 -6.12 -1.15 2.36
CA VAL A 476 -6.89 -0.36 1.40
C VAL A 476 -7.02 -1.07 0.06
N GLY A 477 -7.98 -0.63 -0.72
CA GLY A 477 -8.14 -1.03 -2.11
C GLY A 477 -9.08 -2.22 -2.30
N ASN A 478 -9.74 -2.22 -3.45
CA ASN A 478 -10.53 -3.32 -3.96
C ASN A 478 -10.20 -3.43 -5.45
N GLY A 479 -9.80 -4.61 -5.92
CA GLY A 479 -9.29 -4.83 -7.27
C GLY A 479 -8.17 -3.86 -7.63
N GLU A 480 -7.21 -3.68 -6.72
CA GLU A 480 -6.03 -2.78 -6.85
C GLU A 480 -6.32 -1.27 -6.85
N MET A 481 -7.60 -0.87 -6.81
CA MET A 481 -8.00 0.54 -6.93
C MET A 481 -8.47 1.10 -5.59
N PHE A 482 -8.11 2.36 -5.31
CA PHE A 482 -8.87 3.16 -4.36
C PHE A 482 -10.30 3.32 -4.86
N ARG A 483 -11.29 3.15 -3.98
CA ARG A 483 -12.71 3.31 -4.33
C ARG A 483 -13.17 4.74 -4.02
N LEU A 484 -14.46 4.96 -3.83
CA LEU A 484 -14.94 6.25 -3.33
C LEU A 484 -14.66 6.37 -1.82
N PRO A 485 -14.50 7.59 -1.29
CA PRO A 485 -14.36 7.78 0.15
C PRO A 485 -15.62 7.31 0.88
N TYR A 486 -15.44 6.62 2.01
CA TYR A 486 -16.52 6.13 2.89
C TYR A 486 -17.43 5.06 2.26
N THR A 487 -16.92 4.19 1.38
CA THR A 487 -17.72 3.15 0.70
C THR A 487 -17.19 1.73 0.90
N GLN A 488 -16.62 1.45 2.06
CA GLN A 488 -15.94 0.20 2.39
C GLN A 488 -16.92 -0.98 2.38
N MET A 489 -18.07 -0.83 3.03
CA MET A 489 -19.09 -1.88 3.12
C MET A 489 -19.68 -2.15 1.75
N LEU A 490 -20.02 -1.10 0.98
CA LEU A 490 -20.49 -1.26 -0.39
C LEU A 490 -19.48 -2.01 -1.26
N SER A 491 -18.20 -1.63 -1.16
CA SER A 491 -17.12 -2.26 -1.93
C SER A 491 -16.97 -3.74 -1.58
N MET A 492 -17.11 -4.08 -0.29
CA MET A 492 -16.99 -5.46 0.20
C MET A 492 -18.22 -6.32 -0.14
N ALA A 493 -19.42 -5.79 0.04
CA ALA A 493 -20.68 -6.51 -0.22
C ALA A 493 -20.85 -6.90 -1.70
N ASN A 494 -20.21 -6.15 -2.59
CA ASN A 494 -20.29 -6.34 -4.04
C ASN A 494 -18.98 -6.86 -4.62
N ASN A 495 -18.11 -7.44 -3.79
CA ASN A 495 -16.89 -8.09 -4.24
C ASN A 495 -17.11 -9.61 -4.38
N PRO A 496 -17.35 -10.14 -5.59
CA PRO A 496 -17.59 -11.57 -5.79
C PRO A 496 -16.33 -12.43 -5.59
N GLU A 497 -15.14 -11.82 -5.65
CA GLU A 497 -13.84 -12.48 -5.54
C GLU A 497 -13.04 -11.87 -4.37
N PRO A 498 -12.06 -12.56 -3.78
CA PRO A 498 -11.30 -12.06 -2.64
C PRO A 498 -10.25 -11.00 -3.05
N THR A 499 -10.68 -9.88 -3.62
CA THR A 499 -9.81 -8.86 -4.26
C THR A 499 -9.61 -7.59 -3.44
N ILE A 500 -9.86 -7.63 -2.14
CA ILE A 500 -9.66 -6.48 -1.24
C ILE A 500 -8.28 -6.54 -0.59
N ASN A 501 -7.77 -5.38 -0.20
CA ASN A 501 -6.56 -5.23 0.62
C ASN A 501 -5.32 -5.88 -0.03
N GLU A 502 -4.87 -5.31 -1.14
CA GLU A 502 -3.60 -5.72 -1.75
C GLU A 502 -2.45 -5.60 -0.74
N THR A 503 -1.63 -6.65 -0.62
CA THR A 503 -0.57 -6.72 0.40
C THR A 503 0.54 -5.69 0.17
N CYS A 504 0.85 -5.34 -1.08
CA CYS A 504 1.81 -4.26 -1.39
C CYS A 504 1.35 -2.90 -0.81
N CYS A 505 0.05 -2.62 -0.85
CA CYS A 505 -0.50 -1.39 -0.29
C CYS A 505 -0.25 -1.32 1.22
N ALA A 506 -0.51 -2.41 1.94
CA ALA A 506 -0.27 -2.49 3.38
C ALA A 506 1.22 -2.32 3.74
N TYR A 507 2.12 -2.95 3.00
CA TYR A 507 3.57 -2.77 3.19
C TYR A 507 3.98 -1.30 3.04
N ASN A 508 3.56 -0.64 1.95
CA ASN A 508 3.97 0.73 1.66
C ASN A 508 3.32 1.73 2.63
N LEU A 509 2.09 1.47 3.10
CA LEU A 509 1.44 2.26 4.14
C LEU A 509 2.13 2.09 5.50
N ALA A 510 2.56 0.88 5.87
CA ALA A 510 3.36 0.67 7.08
C ALA A 510 4.69 1.43 7.00
N LYS A 511 5.38 1.36 5.86
CA LYS A 511 6.61 2.11 5.60
C LYS A 511 6.41 3.62 5.72
N LEU A 512 5.40 4.18 5.05
CA LEU A 512 5.04 5.60 5.15
C LEU A 512 4.77 6.02 6.60
N THR A 513 4.02 5.19 7.32
CA THR A 513 3.63 5.46 8.72
C THR A 513 4.84 5.49 9.65
N LYS A 514 5.76 4.53 9.51
CA LYS A 514 7.02 4.51 10.26
C LYS A 514 7.85 5.76 9.99
N ASP A 515 7.96 6.16 8.73
CA ASP A 515 8.77 7.32 8.34
C ASP A 515 8.13 8.64 8.81
N LEU A 516 6.80 8.78 8.75
CA LEU A 516 6.10 9.95 9.33
C LEU A 516 6.28 10.02 10.86
N ASN A 517 6.22 8.87 11.56
CA ASN A 517 6.48 8.81 13.00
C ASN A 517 7.88 9.33 13.36
N CYS A 518 8.87 9.24 12.47
CA CYS A 518 10.21 9.79 12.71
C CYS A 518 10.20 11.32 12.83
N PHE A 519 9.26 12.01 12.17
CA PHE A 519 9.10 13.47 12.25
C PHE A 519 8.23 13.92 13.42
N ASN A 520 7.31 13.07 13.88
CA ASN A 520 6.42 13.37 15.00
C ASN A 520 6.20 12.14 15.90
N PRO A 521 7.23 11.70 16.66
CA PRO A 521 7.18 10.44 17.42
C PRO A 521 6.26 10.49 18.64
N ASP A 522 5.80 11.67 19.06
CA ASP A 522 4.85 11.85 20.17
C ASP A 522 3.39 11.68 19.75
N ASP A 523 3.11 11.64 18.44
CA ASP A 523 1.79 11.28 17.92
C ASP A 523 1.67 9.76 17.82
N ALA A 524 1.05 9.16 18.83
CA ALA A 524 0.88 7.71 18.91
C ALA A 524 -0.02 7.14 17.79
N SER A 525 -0.79 7.96 17.07
CA SER A 525 -1.70 7.49 16.02
C SER A 525 -0.98 6.81 14.87
N TYR A 526 0.27 7.20 14.59
CA TYR A 526 1.12 6.50 13.62
C TYR A 526 1.38 5.07 14.08
N MET A 527 1.81 4.87 15.32
CA MET A 527 2.14 3.54 15.82
C MET A 527 0.91 2.68 16.14
N ASP A 528 -0.24 3.30 16.43
CA ASP A 528 -1.54 2.61 16.47
C ASP A 528 -1.93 2.04 15.10
N TYR A 529 -1.73 2.82 14.03
CA TYR A 529 -1.99 2.34 12.68
C TYR A 529 -0.96 1.31 12.20
N TYR A 530 0.32 1.49 12.55
CA TYR A 530 1.38 0.53 12.24
C TYR A 530 1.11 -0.84 12.90
N GLU A 531 0.76 -0.84 14.19
CA GLU A 531 0.38 -2.06 14.94
C GLU A 531 -0.79 -2.77 14.26
N ARG A 532 -1.82 -2.00 13.87
CA ARG A 532 -2.99 -2.52 13.18
C ARG A 532 -2.64 -3.21 11.87
N LEU A 533 -1.87 -2.56 10.98
CA LEU A 533 -1.45 -3.17 9.71
C LEU A 533 -0.60 -4.42 9.94
N LEU A 534 0.38 -4.33 10.85
CA LEU A 534 1.30 -5.41 11.16
C LEU A 534 0.55 -6.64 11.65
N TYR A 535 -0.26 -6.49 12.70
CA TYR A 535 -0.86 -7.63 13.40
C TYR A 535 -1.98 -8.26 12.59
N ASN A 536 -2.71 -7.48 11.79
CA ASN A 536 -3.91 -7.97 11.12
C ASN A 536 -3.67 -8.40 9.67
N GLN A 537 -2.89 -7.64 8.89
CA GLN A 537 -2.70 -7.95 7.47
C GLN A 537 -1.32 -8.53 7.18
N LEU A 538 -0.23 -7.91 7.66
CA LEU A 538 1.13 -8.31 7.30
C LEU A 538 1.59 -9.62 7.96
N VAL A 539 1.13 -9.91 9.18
CA VAL A 539 1.38 -11.21 9.81
C VAL A 539 0.53 -12.32 9.20
N GLY A 540 -0.71 -12.00 8.82
CA GLY A 540 -1.63 -12.94 8.19
C GLY A 540 -1.37 -13.20 6.70
N SER A 541 -0.49 -12.44 6.04
CA SER A 541 -0.29 -12.50 4.59
C SER A 541 0.66 -13.61 4.12
N ILE A 542 1.17 -14.44 5.03
CA ILE A 542 1.91 -15.68 4.73
C ILE A 542 1.17 -16.89 5.30
N ASN A 543 1.13 -17.96 4.51
CA ASN A 543 0.50 -19.20 4.91
C ASN A 543 1.20 -19.80 6.15
N PRO A 544 0.46 -20.31 7.14
CA PRO A 544 1.06 -20.80 8.37
C PRO A 544 1.88 -22.08 8.27
N HIS A 545 1.71 -22.86 7.21
CA HIS A 545 2.27 -24.20 7.09
C HIS A 545 3.33 -24.35 6.01
N GLN A 546 3.37 -23.44 5.04
CA GLN A 546 4.31 -23.46 3.92
C GLN A 546 4.53 -22.04 3.41
N TYR A 547 5.63 -21.81 2.69
CA TYR A 547 5.87 -20.48 2.12
C TYR A 547 4.95 -20.24 0.93
N GLN A 548 3.87 -19.52 1.18
CA GLN A 548 2.96 -18.98 0.17
C GLN A 548 2.42 -17.66 0.71
N VAL A 549 2.70 -16.55 0.02
CA VAL A 549 2.22 -15.22 0.41
C VAL A 549 0.98 -14.81 -0.39
N LEU A 550 0.17 -13.92 0.18
CA LEU A 550 -1.04 -13.41 -0.46
C LEU A 550 -0.74 -12.28 -1.42
N TYR A 551 -1.54 -12.22 -2.49
CA TYR A 551 -1.69 -10.99 -3.27
C TYR A 551 -2.69 -10.07 -2.56
N GLN A 552 -3.95 -10.48 -2.59
CA GLN A 552 -5.07 -9.81 -1.93
C GLN A 552 -5.33 -10.45 -0.58
N TYR A 553 -5.57 -9.61 0.43
CA TYR A 553 -5.90 -10.06 1.77
C TYR A 553 -7.41 -10.18 1.91
N ALA A 554 -7.92 -11.39 1.72
CA ALA A 554 -9.35 -11.68 1.62
C ALA A 554 -10.14 -11.19 2.84
N VAL A 555 -10.98 -10.17 2.64
CA VAL A 555 -11.88 -9.61 3.66
C VAL A 555 -13.30 -9.63 3.11
N GLY A 556 -14.26 -10.04 3.94
CA GLY A 556 -15.65 -10.15 3.51
C GLY A 556 -16.44 -11.16 4.33
N LEU A 557 -17.61 -11.52 3.76
CA LEU A 557 -18.46 -12.63 4.20
C LEU A 557 -17.98 -13.92 3.55
N ASN A 558 -17.78 -14.98 4.35
CA ASN A 558 -17.39 -16.31 3.89
C ASN A 558 -16.14 -16.33 2.97
N ALA A 559 -15.22 -15.39 3.19
CA ALA A 559 -14.04 -15.18 2.37
C ALA A 559 -12.98 -16.27 2.63
N SER A 560 -12.16 -16.58 1.62
CA SER A 560 -11.03 -17.50 1.78
C SER A 560 -9.76 -16.87 1.21
N LYS A 561 -8.65 -17.03 1.91
CA LYS A 561 -7.35 -16.43 1.56
C LYS A 561 -6.80 -17.10 0.28
N PRO A 562 -6.57 -16.34 -0.82
CA PRO A 562 -6.12 -16.90 -2.10
C PRO A 562 -4.60 -17.10 -2.13
N TRP A 563 -4.09 -18.13 -1.45
CA TRP A 563 -2.67 -18.48 -1.44
C TRP A 563 -2.16 -18.80 -2.87
N GLY A 564 -0.93 -18.39 -3.19
CA GLY A 564 -0.33 -18.77 -4.49
C GLY A 564 0.99 -18.13 -4.89
N ASN A 565 1.52 -17.14 -4.16
CA ASN A 565 2.84 -16.58 -4.44
C ASN A 565 3.92 -17.34 -3.68
N GLU A 566 4.70 -18.16 -4.39
CA GLU A 566 5.76 -19.00 -3.80
C GLU A 566 7.15 -18.38 -3.96
N THR A 567 7.29 -17.38 -4.83
CA THR A 567 8.57 -16.73 -5.15
C THR A 567 8.42 -15.21 -5.24
N PRO A 568 9.52 -14.44 -5.03
CA PRO A 568 9.52 -12.98 -5.21
C PRO A 568 9.05 -12.53 -6.60
N GLN A 569 9.31 -13.33 -7.63
CA GLN A 569 8.91 -13.05 -9.00
C GLN A 569 7.50 -13.52 -9.39
N SER A 570 6.77 -14.19 -8.50
CA SER A 570 5.41 -14.68 -8.79
C SER A 570 4.48 -13.53 -9.22
N THR A 571 4.46 -12.46 -8.43
CA THR A 571 3.71 -11.21 -8.64
C THR A 571 4.38 -10.07 -7.84
N CYS A 572 3.89 -8.82 -7.96
CA CYS A 572 4.34 -7.70 -7.11
C CYS A 572 4.25 -8.01 -5.60
N CYS A 573 3.16 -8.68 -5.17
CA CYS A 573 2.97 -9.09 -3.79
C CYS A 573 3.81 -10.31 -3.40
N GLY A 574 4.20 -11.16 -4.36
CA GLY A 574 5.23 -12.17 -4.13
C GLY A 574 6.55 -11.51 -3.70
N GLY A 575 6.95 -10.44 -4.41
CA GLY A 575 8.14 -9.67 -4.09
C GLY A 575 8.05 -8.97 -2.74
N THR A 576 6.97 -8.21 -2.51
CA THR A 576 6.77 -7.49 -1.25
C THR A 576 6.57 -8.46 -0.06
N GLY A 577 5.93 -9.60 -0.29
CA GLY A 577 5.80 -10.68 0.70
C GLY A 577 7.15 -11.18 1.19
N ALA A 578 8.11 -11.40 0.29
CA ALA A 578 9.48 -11.81 0.65
C ALA A 578 10.24 -10.76 1.50
N GLU A 579 9.84 -9.49 1.46
CA GLU A 579 10.41 -8.45 2.33
C GLU A 579 9.68 -8.33 3.67
N ASN A 580 8.38 -8.65 3.72
CA ASN A 580 7.52 -8.41 4.88
C ASN A 580 7.96 -9.18 6.12
N HIS A 581 8.19 -10.49 5.96
CA HIS A 581 8.25 -11.40 7.10
C HIS A 581 9.60 -11.43 7.79
N VAL A 582 10.62 -10.81 7.17
CA VAL A 582 11.99 -10.74 7.69
C VAL A 582 12.30 -9.45 8.45
N LYS A 583 11.29 -8.61 8.76
CA LYS A 583 11.54 -7.27 9.35
C LYS A 583 10.50 -6.76 10.35
N TYR A 584 9.66 -7.62 10.92
CA TYR A 584 8.54 -7.20 11.80
C TYR A 584 8.93 -6.27 12.97
N GLN A 585 10.18 -6.32 13.43
CA GLN A 585 10.68 -5.50 14.52
C GLN A 585 11.13 -4.08 14.12
N GLU A 586 11.11 -3.71 12.84
CA GLU A 586 11.70 -2.47 12.32
C GLU A 586 11.14 -1.17 12.92
N ALA A 587 9.93 -1.21 13.49
CA ALA A 587 9.27 -0.08 14.11
C ALA A 587 9.03 -0.27 15.63
N ALA A 588 9.72 -1.23 16.26
CA ALA A 588 9.54 -1.50 17.69
C ALA A 588 10.01 -0.34 18.58
N TYR A 589 11.08 0.34 18.18
CA TYR A 589 11.74 1.37 18.96
C TYR A 589 12.17 2.54 18.08
N PHE A 590 11.91 3.76 18.55
CA PHE A 590 12.46 4.98 17.98
C PHE A 590 13.33 5.67 19.03
N VAL A 591 14.45 6.24 18.59
CA VAL A 591 15.43 6.87 19.47
C VAL A 591 15.90 8.21 18.91
N ASN A 592 16.21 9.14 19.81
CA ASN A 592 17.08 10.28 19.55
C ASN A 592 18.17 10.32 20.63
N ASP A 593 18.95 11.39 20.76
CA ASP A 593 20.08 11.45 21.70
C ASP A 593 19.78 10.99 23.13
N ASN A 594 18.57 11.26 23.65
CA ASN A 594 18.25 11.07 25.06
C ASN A 594 16.83 10.53 25.32
N THR A 595 16.11 10.07 24.31
CA THR A 595 14.76 9.55 24.45
C THR A 595 14.59 8.25 23.67
N LEU A 596 13.91 7.30 24.30
CA LEU A 596 13.45 6.05 23.70
C LEU A 596 11.92 6.04 23.67
N TRP A 597 11.35 5.97 22.48
CA TRP A 597 9.93 5.65 22.29
C TRP A 597 9.78 4.15 22.06
N VAL A 598 8.94 3.51 22.86
CA VAL A 598 8.52 2.12 22.66
C VAL A 598 7.25 2.13 21.84
N GLY A 599 7.39 1.87 20.54
CA GLY A 599 6.29 1.90 19.58
C GLY A 599 5.50 0.60 19.55
N LEU A 600 6.18 -0.56 19.64
CA LEU A 600 5.53 -1.87 19.65
C LEU A 600 5.98 -2.70 20.84
N TYR A 601 5.05 -3.44 21.41
CA TYR A 601 5.32 -4.32 22.54
C TYR A 601 5.60 -5.76 22.07
N LEU A 602 6.84 -6.02 21.67
CA LEU A 602 7.31 -7.27 21.06
C LEU A 602 8.41 -7.95 21.91
N PRO A 603 8.47 -9.30 21.94
CA PRO A 603 9.54 -10.02 22.63
C PRO A 603 10.86 -9.79 21.91
N THR A 604 11.72 -8.93 22.46
CA THR A 604 12.89 -8.41 21.76
C THR A 604 14.12 -8.22 22.63
N ILE A 605 15.30 -8.30 22.00
CA ILE A 605 16.55 -7.74 22.52
C ILE A 605 16.97 -6.62 21.56
N ALA A 606 17.07 -5.39 22.07
CA ALA A 606 17.45 -4.21 21.31
C ALA A 606 18.80 -3.66 21.80
N THR A 607 19.71 -3.38 20.86
CA THR A 607 21.00 -2.77 21.13
C THR A 607 20.96 -1.30 20.71
N TRP A 608 21.18 -0.39 21.66
CA TRP A 608 21.28 1.03 21.39
C TRP A 608 22.73 1.48 21.59
N ASP A 609 23.49 1.46 20.49
CA ASP A 609 24.95 1.67 20.48
C ASP A 609 25.34 3.05 21.04
N ALA A 610 24.63 4.11 20.63
CA ALA A 610 24.90 5.48 21.09
C ALA A 610 24.78 5.63 22.63
N GLN A 611 23.84 4.92 23.25
CA GLN A 611 23.67 4.86 24.71
C GLN A 611 24.44 3.71 25.38
N LYS A 612 25.22 2.93 24.61
CA LYS A 612 25.98 1.75 25.09
C LYS A 612 25.12 0.81 25.94
N THR A 613 23.87 0.61 25.54
CA THR A 613 22.85 -0.08 26.34
C THR A 613 22.17 -1.17 25.53
N VAL A 614 21.92 -2.32 26.16
CA VAL A 614 21.10 -3.39 25.60
C VAL A 614 19.83 -3.50 26.43
N ILE A 615 18.69 -3.35 25.77
CA ILE A 615 17.35 -3.37 26.35
C ILE A 615 16.70 -4.70 25.98
N ARG A 616 16.09 -5.37 26.96
CA ARG A 616 15.31 -6.59 26.74
C ARG A 616 13.86 -6.27 27.04
N GLN A 617 12.98 -6.66 26.13
CA GLN A 617 11.54 -6.66 26.31
C GLN A 617 11.04 -8.09 26.38
N GLU A 618 10.40 -8.45 27.49
CA GLU A 618 9.87 -9.78 27.77
C GLU A 618 8.34 -9.71 27.77
N CYS A 619 7.70 -10.30 26.76
CA CYS A 619 6.26 -10.44 26.65
C CYS A 619 5.90 -11.69 25.83
N GLN A 620 4.64 -12.09 25.86
CA GLN A 620 4.06 -12.95 24.84
C GLN A 620 3.51 -12.06 23.72
N TRP A 621 3.63 -12.49 22.47
CA TRP A 621 3.00 -11.79 21.36
C TRP A 621 1.68 -12.49 20.99
N PRO A 622 0.58 -11.74 20.77
CA PRO A 622 0.38 -10.30 21.06
C PRO A 622 0.38 -9.98 22.57
N ALA A 623 0.86 -8.79 22.95
CA ALA A 623 1.18 -8.50 24.35
C ALA A 623 0.07 -7.79 25.14
N GLU A 624 -0.43 -8.43 26.19
CA GLU A 624 -1.23 -7.78 27.26
C GLU A 624 -0.37 -7.30 28.44
N LYS A 625 0.86 -7.81 28.54
CA LYS A 625 1.85 -7.41 29.52
C LYS A 625 3.24 -7.43 28.89
N SER A 626 4.06 -6.42 29.19
CA SER A 626 5.45 -6.33 28.76
C SER A 626 6.37 -5.92 29.90
N ILE A 627 7.52 -6.59 30.02
CA ILE A 627 8.56 -6.27 31.00
C ILE A 627 9.82 -5.81 30.27
N ILE A 628 10.21 -4.56 30.49
CA ILE A 628 11.38 -3.94 29.88
C ILE A 628 12.50 -3.82 30.92
N ARG A 629 13.68 -4.32 30.58
CA ARG A 629 14.88 -4.34 31.45
C ARG A 629 16.12 -3.87 30.71
N ILE A 630 17.05 -3.29 31.47
CA ILE A 630 18.42 -3.08 30.99
C ILE A 630 19.20 -4.39 31.15
N GLN A 631 19.44 -5.08 30.04
CA GLN A 631 20.19 -6.34 30.02
C GLN A 631 21.70 -6.11 30.15
N LYS A 632 22.26 -5.13 29.42
CA LYS A 632 23.68 -4.78 29.45
C LYS A 632 23.87 -3.26 29.39
N GLY A 633 25.00 -2.79 29.95
CA GLY A 633 25.34 -1.37 29.99
C GLY A 633 24.57 -0.59 31.08
N GLY A 634 24.34 0.68 30.78
CA GLY A 634 23.59 1.63 31.60
C GLY A 634 23.60 2.99 30.90
N GLY A 635 22.42 3.50 30.54
CA GLY A 635 22.26 4.72 29.76
C GLY A 635 21.58 5.84 30.54
N ARG A 636 21.55 7.05 29.97
CA ARG A 636 20.78 8.17 30.51
C ARG A 636 19.80 8.65 29.45
N PHE A 637 18.53 8.28 29.60
CA PHE A 637 17.48 8.61 28.64
C PHE A 637 16.09 8.67 29.31
N ALA A 638 15.16 9.38 28.69
CA ALA A 638 13.73 9.30 28.96
C ALA A 638 13.14 8.10 28.22
N MET A 639 12.11 7.48 28.77
CA MET A 639 11.40 6.36 28.13
C MET A 639 9.93 6.70 27.97
N LYS A 640 9.44 6.73 26.74
CA LYS A 640 8.04 6.98 26.39
C LYS A 640 7.38 5.67 25.97
N LEU A 641 6.32 5.30 26.66
CA LEU A 641 5.62 4.02 26.51
C LEU A 641 4.24 4.28 25.90
N ARG A 642 4.00 3.78 24.69
CA ARG A 642 2.74 4.02 23.97
C ARG A 642 1.56 3.48 24.77
N VAL A 643 0.51 4.28 24.91
CA VAL A 643 -0.82 3.87 25.35
C VAL A 643 -1.65 3.61 24.09
N PRO A 644 -1.88 2.34 23.68
CA PRO A 644 -2.59 2.05 22.43
C PRO A 644 -4.02 2.60 22.44
N TYR A 645 -4.56 2.98 21.27
CA TYR A 645 -5.93 3.51 21.18
C TYR A 645 -7.01 2.58 21.77
N TRP A 646 -6.78 1.27 21.76
CA TRP A 646 -7.72 0.26 22.24
C TRP A 646 -7.67 0.04 23.75
N ALA A 647 -6.65 0.55 24.45
CA ALA A 647 -6.45 0.34 25.89
C ALA A 647 -7.34 1.29 26.74
N THR A 648 -8.65 1.19 26.58
CA THR A 648 -9.64 2.08 27.24
C THR A 648 -10.02 1.61 28.65
N GLU A 649 -9.93 0.30 28.95
CA GLU A 649 -10.30 -0.27 30.25
C GLU A 649 -9.10 -0.89 31.00
N GLY A 650 -7.94 -0.24 30.92
CA GLY A 650 -6.77 -0.63 31.70
C GLY A 650 -5.47 -0.31 30.97
N PHE A 651 -4.64 0.50 31.62
CA PHE A 651 -3.24 0.67 31.26
C PHE A 651 -2.44 1.09 32.50
N ASP A 652 -1.40 0.35 32.85
CA ASP A 652 -0.55 0.65 34.01
C ASP A 652 0.91 0.49 33.65
N VAL A 653 1.73 1.45 34.07
CA VAL A 653 3.18 1.42 33.96
C VAL A 653 3.73 1.42 35.37
N ARG A 654 4.52 0.39 35.68
CA ARG A 654 5.21 0.26 36.96
C ARG A 654 6.71 0.39 36.76
N LEU A 655 7.33 1.25 37.54
CA LEU A 655 8.78 1.38 37.63
C LEU A 655 9.23 0.80 38.96
N ASN A 656 10.00 -0.29 38.91
CA ASN A 656 10.49 -1.01 40.09
C ASN A 656 9.35 -1.40 41.05
N GLY A 657 8.25 -1.90 40.49
CA GLY A 657 7.06 -2.36 41.23
C GLY A 657 6.08 -1.25 41.66
N LYS A 658 6.42 0.03 41.48
CA LYS A 658 5.55 1.16 41.82
C LYS A 658 4.86 1.69 40.56
N SER A 659 3.52 1.75 40.57
CA SER A 659 2.76 2.43 39.51
C SER A 659 3.15 3.91 39.45
N ILE A 660 3.40 4.37 38.23
CA ILE A 660 3.71 5.78 37.89
C ILE A 660 2.68 6.37 36.93
N THR A 661 1.67 5.59 36.55
CA THR A 661 0.63 6.03 35.64
C THR A 661 -0.37 6.90 36.39
N HIS A 662 -0.66 8.07 35.82
CA HIS A 662 -1.71 8.97 36.27
C HIS A 662 -2.62 9.26 35.07
N HIS A 663 -3.85 8.74 35.08
CA HIS A 663 -4.86 8.93 34.01
C HIS A 663 -4.31 8.70 32.59
N PRO A 664 -3.96 7.45 32.23
CA PRO A 664 -3.42 7.16 30.90
C PRO A 664 -4.49 7.49 29.86
N THR A 665 -4.11 8.24 28.83
CA THR A 665 -5.02 8.60 27.74
C THR A 665 -4.69 7.71 26.53
N PRO A 666 -5.65 6.94 25.99
CA PRO A 666 -5.41 6.18 24.75
C PRO A 666 -4.92 7.07 23.61
N GLY A 667 -4.03 6.56 22.77
CA GLY A 667 -3.41 7.34 21.70
C GLY A 667 -2.37 8.37 22.19
N THR A 668 -1.72 8.11 23.32
CA THR A 668 -0.64 8.97 23.87
C THR A 668 0.55 8.14 24.36
N TYR A 669 1.49 8.76 25.10
CA TYR A 669 2.61 8.09 25.75
C TYR A 669 2.64 8.38 27.25
N VAL A 670 2.93 7.36 28.06
CA VAL A 670 3.36 7.55 29.45
C VAL A 670 4.88 7.76 29.45
N GLU A 671 5.33 8.91 29.94
CA GLU A 671 6.74 9.25 30.01
C GLU A 671 7.35 8.90 31.38
N ILE A 672 8.47 8.19 31.34
CA ILE A 672 9.45 8.12 32.42
C ILE A 672 10.52 9.18 32.12
N PRO A 673 10.60 10.27 32.90
CA PRO A 673 11.51 11.37 32.61
C PRO A 673 12.97 10.93 32.54
N LEU A 674 13.79 11.75 31.88
CA LEU A 674 15.22 11.54 31.71
C LEU A 674 15.91 11.12 33.02
N ARG A 675 16.39 9.88 33.07
CA ARG A 675 17.07 9.33 34.24
C ARG A 675 18.21 8.40 33.86
N LYS A 676 19.03 8.05 34.85
CA LYS A 676 20.02 7.00 34.71
C LYS A 676 19.34 5.64 34.87
N TRP A 677 19.57 4.76 33.90
CA TRP A 677 19.06 3.39 33.88
C TRP A 677 20.17 2.41 34.26
N THR A 678 19.82 1.43 35.09
CA THR A 678 20.72 0.39 35.57
C THR A 678 20.09 -0.98 35.38
N LYS A 679 20.89 -2.05 35.50
CA LYS A 679 20.40 -3.44 35.43
C LYS A 679 19.37 -3.81 36.52
N LYS A 680 19.26 -2.98 37.56
CA LYS A 680 18.27 -3.18 38.63
C LYS A 680 16.89 -2.63 38.26
N ASP A 681 16.83 -1.75 37.26
CA ASP A 681 15.58 -1.11 36.86
C ASP A 681 14.71 -2.06 36.03
N VAL A 682 13.42 -2.04 36.34
CA VAL A 682 12.38 -2.85 35.70
C VAL A 682 11.20 -1.95 35.40
N VAL A 683 10.77 -1.94 34.14
CA VAL A 683 9.55 -1.28 33.70
C VAL A 683 8.55 -2.38 33.34
N GLU A 684 7.39 -2.40 33.98
CA GLU A 684 6.29 -3.28 33.61
C GLU A 684 5.19 -2.44 32.97
N VAL A 685 4.72 -2.86 31.80
CA VAL A 685 3.54 -2.30 31.12
C VAL A 685 2.44 -3.35 31.15
N ILE A 686 1.25 -2.96 31.61
CA ILE A 686 0.06 -3.81 31.72
C ILE A 686 -1.03 -3.15 30.88
N MET A 687 -1.60 -3.89 29.94
CA MET A 687 -2.53 -3.41 28.92
C MET A 687 -3.47 -4.56 28.50
N PRO A 688 -4.42 -4.96 29.36
CA PRO A 688 -5.33 -6.07 29.06
C PRO A 688 -6.12 -5.80 27.78
N PHE A 689 -6.36 -6.84 26.99
CA PHE A 689 -7.16 -6.69 25.78
C PHE A 689 -8.64 -6.57 26.12
N THR A 690 -9.27 -5.57 25.53
CA THR A 690 -10.71 -5.31 25.62
C THR A 690 -11.37 -5.56 24.27
N ARG A 691 -12.66 -5.85 24.29
CA ARG A 691 -13.47 -5.91 23.08
C ARG A 691 -13.93 -4.52 22.67
N HIS A 692 -13.90 -4.25 21.39
CA HIS A 692 -14.53 -3.07 20.79
C HIS A 692 -14.89 -3.33 19.34
N LEU A 693 -15.64 -2.41 18.74
CA LEU A 693 -16.11 -2.52 17.36
C LEU A 693 -15.41 -1.49 16.48
N ASP A 694 -14.92 -1.93 15.31
CA ASP A 694 -14.49 -1.02 14.25
C ASP A 694 -15.56 -0.96 13.15
N TYR A 695 -16.34 0.11 13.17
CA TYR A 695 -17.46 0.33 12.26
C TYR A 695 -16.98 0.67 10.85
N THR A 696 -17.74 0.22 9.85
CA THR A 696 -17.66 0.79 8.51
C THR A 696 -18.27 2.19 8.49
N PRO A 697 -17.78 3.10 7.62
CA PRO A 697 -18.34 4.45 7.51
C PRO A 697 -19.64 4.53 6.70
N ASP A 698 -20.01 3.43 6.04
CA ASP A 698 -21.26 3.19 5.33
C ASP A 698 -22.04 2.01 5.91
N LYS A 699 -23.32 1.92 5.55
CA LYS A 699 -24.23 0.85 5.97
C LYS A 699 -24.31 -0.24 4.90
N LEU A 700 -24.71 -1.44 5.30
CA LEU A 700 -25.09 -2.47 4.34
C LEU A 700 -26.55 -2.29 3.95
N GLU A 701 -26.77 -2.05 2.66
CA GLU A 701 -28.11 -1.91 2.05
C GLU A 701 -28.26 -2.76 0.79
N VAL A 702 -27.16 -3.05 0.10
CA VAL A 702 -27.12 -3.83 -1.14
C VAL A 702 -25.93 -4.76 -1.12
N ALA A 703 -26.16 -6.05 -1.38
CA ALA A 703 -25.12 -7.03 -1.66
C ALA A 703 -25.47 -7.83 -2.92
N GLY A 704 -24.74 -7.62 -4.00
CA GLY A 704 -25.03 -8.21 -5.30
C GLY A 704 -26.43 -7.81 -5.79
N ARG A 705 -27.33 -8.79 -5.90
CA ARG A 705 -28.74 -8.56 -6.30
C ARG A 705 -29.71 -8.42 -5.14
N GLN A 706 -29.25 -8.60 -3.90
CA GLN A 706 -30.08 -8.56 -2.70
C GLN A 706 -30.09 -7.16 -2.07
N THR A 707 -31.21 -6.79 -1.48
CA THR A 707 -31.41 -5.53 -0.76
C THR A 707 -31.74 -5.81 0.70
N TYR A 708 -31.19 -5.00 1.61
CA TYR A 708 -31.38 -5.09 3.04
C TYR A 708 -31.93 -3.78 3.62
N SER A 709 -32.58 -3.87 4.77
CA SER A 709 -32.83 -2.69 5.60
C SER A 709 -31.48 -2.08 6.02
N PRO A 710 -31.34 -0.74 6.01
CA PRO A 710 -30.07 -0.10 6.35
C PRO A 710 -29.63 -0.46 7.77
N MET A 711 -28.45 -1.08 7.89
CA MET A 711 -27.83 -1.42 9.16
C MET A 711 -26.34 -1.07 9.14
N TRP A 712 -25.84 -0.59 10.28
CA TRP A 712 -24.41 -0.44 10.48
C TRP A 712 -23.73 -1.80 10.45
N THR A 713 -22.51 -1.84 9.95
CA THR A 713 -21.66 -3.02 10.04
C THR A 713 -20.37 -2.70 10.77
N ALA A 714 -19.84 -3.68 11.50
CA ALA A 714 -18.60 -3.53 12.22
C ALA A 714 -17.80 -4.83 12.25
N ALA A 715 -16.48 -4.70 12.34
CA ALA A 715 -15.59 -5.78 12.70
C ALA A 715 -15.44 -5.84 14.22
N LEU A 716 -15.45 -7.05 14.78
CA LEU A 716 -15.12 -7.27 16.19
C LEU A 716 -13.60 -7.19 16.37
N MET A 717 -13.16 -6.41 17.34
CA MET A 717 -11.76 -6.27 17.71
C MET A 717 -11.55 -6.81 19.13
N GLN A 718 -10.38 -7.40 19.38
CA GLN A 718 -9.88 -7.78 20.70
C GLN A 718 -8.48 -7.16 20.88
N GLY A 719 -8.39 -6.05 21.62
CA GLY A 719 -7.19 -5.22 21.62
C GLY A 719 -6.82 -4.79 20.20
N PRO A 720 -5.57 -5.01 19.72
CA PRO A 720 -5.18 -4.63 18.36
C PRO A 720 -5.70 -5.60 17.28
N LEU A 721 -6.26 -6.75 17.66
CA LEU A 721 -6.58 -7.84 16.74
C LEU A 721 -7.98 -7.71 16.20
N VAL A 722 -8.11 -7.86 14.88
CA VAL A 722 -9.38 -8.11 14.23
C VAL A 722 -9.71 -9.59 14.43
N MET A 723 -10.91 -9.83 14.94
CA MET A 723 -11.47 -11.15 15.13
C MET A 723 -12.30 -11.54 13.92
N ALA A 724 -12.25 -12.81 13.55
CA ALA A 724 -13.01 -13.36 12.44
C ALA A 724 -13.73 -14.64 12.85
N ALA A 725 -14.92 -14.86 12.31
CA ALA A 725 -15.71 -16.08 12.55
C ALA A 725 -15.69 -16.98 11.32
N THR A 726 -15.71 -18.28 11.54
CA THR A 726 -15.82 -19.28 10.46
C THR A 726 -17.23 -19.81 10.30
N GLY A 727 -17.61 -20.19 9.08
CA GLY A 727 -18.85 -20.95 8.84
C GLY A 727 -20.11 -20.10 8.67
N VAL A 728 -19.98 -18.78 8.64
CA VAL A 728 -21.05 -17.82 8.34
C VAL A 728 -21.10 -17.58 6.83
N LYS A 729 -22.24 -17.89 6.20
CA LYS A 729 -22.38 -17.94 4.74
C LYS A 729 -23.26 -16.84 4.16
N THR A 730 -24.14 -16.26 4.96
CA THR A 730 -25.09 -15.23 4.53
C THR A 730 -25.03 -13.99 5.42
N TRP A 731 -25.44 -12.84 4.89
CA TRP A 731 -25.54 -11.61 5.67
C TRP A 731 -26.60 -11.68 6.77
N ASP A 732 -27.63 -12.52 6.62
CA ASP A 732 -28.62 -12.74 7.67
C ASP A 732 -28.03 -13.58 8.82
N GLU A 733 -27.24 -14.61 8.51
CA GLU A 733 -26.45 -15.32 9.54
C GLU A 733 -25.42 -14.42 10.22
N ALA A 734 -24.87 -13.43 9.50
CA ALA A 734 -23.92 -12.44 10.01
C ALA A 734 -24.60 -11.24 10.72
N THR A 735 -25.86 -11.37 11.12
CA THR A 735 -26.59 -10.32 11.86
C THR A 735 -26.54 -10.60 13.35
N ILE A 736 -26.18 -9.56 14.12
CA ILE A 736 -26.11 -9.54 15.58
C ILE A 736 -27.30 -8.74 16.09
N HIS A 737 -28.20 -9.40 16.83
CA HIS A 737 -29.40 -8.80 17.42
C HIS A 737 -29.17 -8.25 18.81
N ASP A 738 -28.31 -8.88 19.59
CA ASP A 738 -27.94 -8.45 20.93
C ASP A 738 -26.52 -8.87 21.31
N GLU A 739 -26.10 -8.60 22.54
CA GLU A 739 -24.76 -8.95 23.00
C GLU A 739 -24.52 -10.47 23.06
N ALA A 740 -25.54 -11.26 23.43
CA ALA A 740 -25.41 -12.71 23.56
C ALA A 740 -25.21 -13.39 22.20
N ASP A 741 -25.63 -12.72 21.11
CA ASP A 741 -25.41 -13.22 19.76
C ASP A 741 -23.94 -13.34 19.37
N TRP A 742 -23.04 -12.52 19.93
CA TRP A 742 -21.60 -12.64 19.66
C TRP A 742 -21.07 -14.01 20.10
N ASP A 743 -21.62 -14.59 21.17
CA ASP A 743 -21.20 -15.89 21.70
C ASP A 743 -21.70 -17.07 20.86
N ARG A 744 -22.57 -16.83 19.85
CA ARG A 744 -22.96 -17.86 18.86
C ARG A 744 -21.83 -18.23 17.92
N PHE A 745 -20.84 -17.36 17.77
CA PHE A 745 -19.75 -17.53 16.83
C PHE A 745 -18.46 -17.90 17.54
N HIS A 746 -17.67 -18.77 16.91
CA HIS A 746 -16.30 -19.01 17.33
C HIS A 746 -15.39 -18.00 16.65
N PHE A 747 -14.93 -17.00 17.41
CA PHE A 747 -14.01 -15.98 16.94
C PHE A 747 -12.55 -16.38 17.17
N VAL A 748 -11.73 -16.19 16.15
CA VAL A 748 -10.28 -16.33 16.19
C VAL A 748 -9.62 -15.06 15.63
N PRO A 749 -8.37 -14.73 16.01
CA PRO A 749 -7.61 -13.71 15.31
C PRO A 749 -7.56 -14.03 13.82
N ASP A 750 -7.80 -13.05 12.96
CA ASP A 750 -7.93 -13.31 11.52
C ASP A 750 -6.66 -13.95 10.91
N TYR A 751 -5.47 -13.62 11.39
CA TYR A 751 -4.23 -14.24 10.91
C TYR A 751 -4.17 -15.78 11.14
N ASP A 752 -5.00 -16.34 12.01
CA ASP A 752 -5.12 -17.79 12.26
C ASP A 752 -6.23 -18.45 11.42
N ALA A 753 -7.07 -17.69 10.73
CA ALA A 753 -8.14 -18.18 9.87
C ALA A 753 -7.75 -18.11 8.38
N ASP A 754 -8.07 -19.15 7.60
CA ASP A 754 -7.72 -19.22 6.17
C ASP A 754 -8.92 -19.38 5.23
N ARG A 755 -10.03 -19.98 5.69
CA ARG A 755 -11.18 -20.35 4.84
C ARG A 755 -12.52 -20.04 5.48
N HIS A 756 -13.48 -19.67 4.63
CA HIS A 756 -14.88 -19.44 5.00
C HIS A 756 -15.03 -18.47 6.17
N VAL A 757 -14.25 -17.38 6.11
CA VAL A 757 -14.06 -16.40 7.17
C VAL A 757 -14.95 -15.18 6.96
N THR A 758 -15.65 -14.76 8.01
CA THR A 758 -16.48 -13.58 8.04
C THR A 758 -15.91 -12.57 9.02
N HIS A 759 -15.67 -11.35 8.54
CA HIS A 759 -14.95 -10.30 9.27
C HIS A 759 -15.85 -9.19 9.80
N TYR A 760 -16.97 -8.94 9.10
CA TYR A 760 -17.89 -7.85 9.40
C TYR A 760 -19.29 -8.40 9.63
N PHE A 761 -19.97 -7.83 10.61
CA PHE A 761 -21.30 -8.24 11.05
C PHE A 761 -22.26 -7.06 11.00
N ARG A 762 -23.50 -7.34 10.64
CA ARG A 762 -24.58 -6.35 10.70
C ARG A 762 -25.06 -6.24 12.14
N LEU A 763 -25.32 -5.01 12.57
CA LEU A 763 -25.83 -4.75 13.91
C LEU A 763 -27.31 -4.39 13.79
N ASP A 764 -28.18 -5.27 14.28
CA ASP A 764 -29.63 -5.06 14.26
C ASP A 764 -30.04 -4.09 15.37
N ALA A 765 -29.86 -2.82 15.04
CA ALA A 765 -30.36 -1.70 15.82
C ALA A 765 -31.20 -0.82 14.89
N PRO A 766 -32.46 -0.48 15.24
CA PRO A 766 -33.31 0.35 14.39
C PRO A 766 -32.62 1.65 13.99
N VAL A 767 -32.31 1.79 12.71
CA VAL A 767 -31.83 3.05 12.13
C VAL A 767 -33.06 3.88 11.78
N PRO A 768 -33.17 5.14 12.26
CA PRO A 768 -34.27 6.00 11.87
C PRO A 768 -34.36 6.12 10.35
N PRO A 769 -35.57 6.13 9.76
CA PRO A 769 -35.70 6.31 8.32
C PRO A 769 -35.06 7.63 7.90
N ALA A 770 -34.36 7.63 6.77
CA ALA A 770 -33.83 8.85 6.19
C ALA A 770 -34.99 9.81 5.91
N THR A 771 -34.98 10.98 6.55
CA THR A 771 -36.02 12.01 6.38
C THR A 771 -35.77 12.87 5.15
N GLU A 772 -34.54 12.84 4.62
CA GLU A 772 -34.08 13.59 3.46
C GLU A 772 -33.08 12.74 2.66
N VAL A 773 -32.98 12.97 1.34
CA VAL A 773 -31.93 12.38 0.51
C VAL A 773 -30.60 13.09 0.83
N ASP A 774 -29.52 12.32 1.02
CA ASP A 774 -28.17 12.90 1.10
C ASP A 774 -27.76 13.48 -0.28
N THR A 775 -28.15 14.73 -0.51
CA THR A 775 -27.89 15.45 -1.75
C THR A 775 -26.41 15.65 -2.01
N LEU A 776 -25.56 15.62 -0.98
CA LEU A 776 -24.12 15.81 -1.12
C LEU A 776 -23.47 14.60 -1.82
N VAL A 777 -23.73 13.39 -1.31
CA VAL A 777 -23.18 12.15 -1.90
C VAL A 777 -23.79 11.91 -3.29
N LEU A 778 -25.08 12.23 -3.45
CA LEU A 778 -25.74 12.15 -4.75
C LEU A 778 -25.08 13.06 -5.78
N SER A 779 -24.95 14.35 -5.49
CA SER A 779 -24.33 15.32 -6.41
C SER A 779 -22.88 14.97 -6.73
N GLN A 780 -22.10 14.52 -5.74
CA GLN A 780 -20.74 14.04 -5.96
C GLN A 780 -20.67 12.86 -6.93
N THR A 781 -21.48 11.84 -6.68
CA THR A 781 -21.46 10.61 -7.48
C THR A 781 -21.92 10.90 -8.92
N LEU A 782 -22.93 11.77 -9.08
CA LEU A 782 -23.38 12.24 -10.39
C LEU A 782 -22.32 13.08 -11.11
N ALA A 783 -21.64 14.00 -10.41
CA ALA A 783 -20.56 14.81 -10.99
C ALA A 783 -19.40 13.94 -11.47
N MET A 784 -19.03 12.91 -10.71
CA MET A 784 -18.01 11.94 -11.13
C MET A 784 -18.42 11.17 -12.37
N ALA A 785 -19.65 10.64 -12.40
CA ALA A 785 -20.18 9.95 -13.57
C ALA A 785 -20.22 10.87 -14.80
N LYS A 786 -20.66 12.12 -14.62
CA LYS A 786 -20.67 13.14 -15.66
C LYS A 786 -19.27 13.43 -16.19
N GLY A 787 -18.27 13.57 -15.32
CA GLY A 787 -16.87 13.76 -15.74
C GLY A 787 -16.34 12.61 -16.60
N ARG A 788 -16.76 11.37 -16.31
CA ARG A 788 -16.39 10.20 -17.14
C ARG A 788 -17.08 10.21 -18.50
N ILE A 789 -18.36 10.59 -18.53
CA ILE A 789 -19.12 10.81 -19.77
C ILE A 789 -18.45 11.87 -20.62
N ASP A 790 -18.06 13.00 -20.02
CA ASP A 790 -17.41 14.12 -20.72
C ASP A 790 -16.05 13.72 -21.28
N ALA A 791 -15.24 12.98 -20.52
CA ALA A 791 -13.98 12.43 -21.00
C ALA A 791 -14.19 11.52 -22.22
N GLN A 792 -15.19 10.64 -22.17
CA GLN A 792 -15.52 9.75 -23.29
C GLN A 792 -16.01 10.53 -24.52
N GLN A 793 -16.83 11.56 -24.32
CA GLN A 793 -17.32 12.43 -25.38
C GLN A 793 -16.19 13.23 -26.03
N ALA A 794 -15.27 13.77 -25.22
CA ALA A 794 -14.09 14.47 -25.71
C ALA A 794 -13.21 13.55 -26.59
N TRP A 795 -12.98 12.30 -26.17
CA TRP A 795 -12.27 11.32 -26.99
C TRP A 795 -13.04 10.94 -28.26
N ASN A 796 -14.36 10.76 -28.17
CA ASN A 796 -15.22 10.49 -29.33
C ASN A 796 -15.20 11.62 -30.38
N ALA A 797 -14.94 12.85 -29.96
CA ALA A 797 -14.85 14.03 -30.82
C ALA A 797 -13.49 14.21 -31.50
N LEU A 798 -12.45 13.44 -31.11
CA LEU A 798 -11.13 13.51 -31.74
C LEU A 798 -11.21 13.08 -33.22
N THR A 799 -10.55 13.85 -34.09
CA THR A 799 -10.44 13.55 -35.53
C THR A 799 -9.61 12.29 -35.79
N ILE A 800 -8.56 12.08 -34.98
CA ILE A 800 -7.73 10.87 -34.99
C ILE A 800 -7.90 10.21 -33.63
N LYS A 801 -8.50 9.02 -33.63
CA LYS A 801 -8.68 8.22 -32.43
C LYS A 801 -7.57 7.19 -32.33
N VAL A 802 -6.90 7.17 -31.19
CA VAL A 802 -6.00 6.09 -30.80
C VAL A 802 -6.82 5.22 -29.83
N PRO A 803 -7.26 4.01 -30.23
CA PRO A 803 -8.09 3.14 -29.40
C PRO A 803 -7.49 2.87 -28.01
N GLU A 804 -6.17 2.76 -27.93
CA GLU A 804 -5.44 2.52 -26.69
C GLU A 804 -5.45 3.73 -25.73
N HIS A 805 -5.83 4.91 -26.23
CA HIS A 805 -6.05 6.12 -25.42
C HIS A 805 -7.54 6.36 -25.12
N ALA A 806 -8.43 5.42 -25.45
CA ALA A 806 -9.82 5.51 -25.06
C ALA A 806 -9.92 5.64 -23.53
N PRO A 807 -10.66 6.64 -23.00
CA PRO A 807 -10.75 6.87 -21.58
C PRO A 807 -11.27 5.65 -20.82
N TRP A 808 -12.28 4.96 -21.38
CA TRP A 808 -12.97 3.88 -20.68
C TRP A 808 -13.22 2.65 -21.55
N ALA A 809 -13.21 1.49 -20.90
CA ALA A 809 -13.61 0.22 -21.48
C ALA A 809 -15.14 0.21 -21.73
N PRO A 810 -15.59 -0.42 -22.83
CA PRO A 810 -16.94 -0.23 -23.35
C PRO A 810 -18.03 -0.79 -22.45
N HIS A 811 -17.83 -1.95 -21.81
CA HIS A 811 -18.86 -2.57 -20.97
C HIS A 811 -19.07 -1.78 -19.69
N GLY A 812 -17.99 -1.37 -19.03
CA GLY A 812 -18.04 -0.55 -17.83
C GLY A 812 -18.64 0.83 -18.08
N TYR A 813 -18.29 1.45 -19.20
CA TYR A 813 -18.89 2.72 -19.61
C TYR A 813 -20.40 2.60 -19.84
N ALA A 814 -20.86 1.52 -20.49
CA ALA A 814 -22.28 1.27 -20.70
C ALA A 814 -23.04 1.06 -19.39
N ARG A 815 -22.54 0.19 -18.50
CA ARG A 815 -23.12 -0.05 -17.16
C ARG A 815 -23.25 1.25 -16.38
N MET A 816 -22.19 2.06 -16.33
CA MET A 816 -22.18 3.33 -15.59
C MET A 816 -23.16 4.35 -16.18
N THR A 817 -23.20 4.49 -17.51
CA THR A 817 -24.09 5.45 -18.18
C THR A 817 -25.56 5.11 -17.92
N GLU A 818 -25.93 3.83 -17.94
CA GLU A 818 -27.28 3.37 -17.59
C GLU A 818 -27.65 3.77 -16.16
N GLN A 819 -26.78 3.47 -15.19
CA GLN A 819 -27.04 3.83 -13.79
C GLN A 819 -27.05 5.34 -13.57
N TYR A 820 -26.24 6.12 -14.30
CA TYR A 820 -26.22 7.58 -14.22
C TYR A 820 -27.57 8.16 -14.63
N GLN A 821 -28.14 7.68 -15.74
CA GLN A 821 -29.46 8.14 -16.21
C GLN A 821 -30.56 7.87 -15.19
N GLN A 822 -30.55 6.68 -14.56
CA GLN A 822 -31.52 6.33 -13.51
C GLN A 822 -31.33 7.22 -12.27
N CYS A 823 -30.09 7.38 -11.81
CA CYS A 823 -29.77 8.16 -10.61
C CYS A 823 -30.02 9.66 -10.78
N ALA A 824 -29.78 10.22 -11.98
CA ALA A 824 -30.04 11.64 -12.28
C ALA A 824 -31.52 12.02 -12.10
N THR A 825 -32.45 11.06 -12.24
CA THR A 825 -33.88 11.33 -12.03
C THR A 825 -34.23 11.70 -10.58
N ILE A 826 -33.36 11.39 -9.61
CA ILE A 826 -33.55 11.75 -8.19
C ILE A 826 -33.59 13.27 -8.02
N LEU A 827 -32.82 14.02 -8.81
CA LEU A 827 -32.76 15.49 -8.71
C LEU A 827 -34.03 16.17 -9.26
N THR A 828 -34.78 15.49 -10.13
CA THR A 828 -35.92 16.07 -10.86
C THR A 828 -37.28 15.54 -10.40
N SER A 829 -37.30 14.47 -9.60
CA SER A 829 -38.52 13.75 -9.21
C SER A 829 -38.61 13.61 -7.69
N ARG A 830 -39.83 13.62 -7.12
CA ARG A 830 -40.04 13.25 -5.72
C ARG A 830 -39.89 11.73 -5.56
N ILE A 831 -38.66 11.28 -5.34
CA ILE A 831 -38.32 9.88 -5.06
C ILE A 831 -38.26 9.68 -3.55
N ASN A 832 -38.72 8.52 -3.07
CA ASN A 832 -38.56 8.12 -1.68
C ASN A 832 -37.05 8.05 -1.35
N PRO A 833 -36.56 8.63 -0.23
CA PRO A 833 -35.16 8.57 0.18
C PRO A 833 -34.51 7.19 0.07
N VAL A 834 -35.23 6.12 0.46
CA VAL A 834 -34.73 4.73 0.40
C VAL A 834 -34.44 4.29 -1.04
N ASP A 835 -35.29 4.68 -1.99
CA ASP A 835 -35.08 4.30 -3.40
C ASP A 835 -33.99 5.18 -4.05
N ALA A 836 -33.84 6.42 -3.60
CA ALA A 836 -32.72 7.28 -3.99
C ALA A 836 -31.36 6.69 -3.55
N GLU A 837 -31.26 6.19 -2.32
CA GLU A 837 -30.07 5.53 -1.78
C GLU A 837 -29.71 4.26 -2.58
N LYS A 838 -30.70 3.44 -2.97
CA LYS A 838 -30.47 2.26 -3.84
C LYS A 838 -29.90 2.63 -5.21
N LEU A 839 -30.47 3.64 -5.86
CA LEU A 839 -30.00 4.10 -7.18
C LEU A 839 -28.58 4.65 -7.09
N LEU A 840 -28.29 5.42 -6.04
CA LEU A 840 -26.96 5.94 -5.73
C LEU A 840 -25.95 4.80 -5.51
N SER A 841 -26.33 3.77 -4.77
CA SER A 841 -25.52 2.56 -4.54
C SER A 841 -25.18 1.85 -5.85
N LYS A 842 -26.15 1.66 -6.76
CA LYS A 842 -25.91 1.06 -8.08
C LYS A 842 -24.99 1.90 -8.96
N LEU A 843 -25.18 3.22 -8.99
CA LEU A 843 -24.29 4.11 -9.74
C LEU A 843 -22.86 4.03 -9.21
N ASN A 844 -22.69 4.03 -7.89
CA ASN A 844 -21.38 3.89 -7.26
C ASN A 844 -20.73 2.53 -7.60
N ALA A 845 -21.49 1.42 -7.54
CA ALA A 845 -21.00 0.12 -7.96
C ALA A 845 -20.56 0.11 -9.44
N ALA A 846 -21.33 0.74 -10.33
CA ALA A 846 -20.97 0.84 -11.74
C ALA A 846 -19.74 1.71 -11.98
N LEU A 847 -19.62 2.85 -11.29
CA LEU A 847 -18.42 3.69 -11.31
C LEU A 847 -17.19 2.92 -10.82
N THR A 848 -17.37 2.06 -9.83
CA THR A 848 -16.30 1.27 -9.24
C THR A 848 -15.78 0.20 -10.20
N ALA A 849 -16.65 -0.39 -11.03
CA ALA A 849 -16.28 -1.45 -11.97
C ALA A 849 -15.67 -0.95 -13.30
N MET A 850 -15.59 0.36 -13.53
CA MET A 850 -15.03 0.90 -14.79
C MET A 850 -13.51 0.72 -14.87
N ARG A 851 -13.01 0.46 -16.08
CA ARG A 851 -11.58 0.32 -16.41
C ARG A 851 -11.19 1.24 -17.58
N PRO A 852 -9.91 1.63 -17.71
CA PRO A 852 -9.38 2.28 -18.93
C PRO A 852 -9.64 1.47 -20.21
N GLY A 853 -9.75 2.15 -21.36
CA GLY A 853 -10.22 1.56 -22.62
C GLY A 853 -9.40 0.40 -23.19
N ASN A 854 -8.09 0.41 -22.95
CA ASN A 854 -7.16 -0.64 -23.39
C ASN A 854 -7.20 -1.90 -22.50
N LEU A 855 -7.77 -1.82 -21.30
CA LEU A 855 -7.84 -2.97 -20.40
C LEU A 855 -9.00 -3.88 -20.76
N ALA A 856 -8.85 -5.14 -20.40
CA ALA A 856 -9.90 -6.13 -20.49
C ALA A 856 -10.91 -5.97 -19.33
N GLU A 857 -12.16 -6.28 -19.59
CA GLU A 857 -13.22 -6.45 -18.60
C GLU A 857 -13.60 -7.93 -18.47
N MET A 858 -14.41 -8.24 -17.45
CA MET A 858 -14.81 -9.63 -17.19
C MET A 858 -15.60 -10.24 -18.37
N GLU A 859 -16.40 -9.41 -19.04
CA GLU A 859 -17.17 -9.75 -20.23
C GLU A 859 -16.30 -10.09 -21.45
N ASP A 860 -15.10 -9.51 -21.56
CA ASP A 860 -14.19 -9.79 -22.67
C ASP A 860 -13.66 -11.25 -22.64
N MET A 861 -13.76 -11.92 -21.49
CA MET A 861 -13.27 -13.29 -21.30
C MET A 861 -14.29 -14.39 -21.64
N ASP A 862 -15.51 -14.04 -22.05
CA ASP A 862 -16.58 -15.03 -22.22
C ASP A 862 -16.22 -16.10 -23.26
N GLU A 863 -15.66 -15.70 -24.41
CA GLU A 863 -15.18 -16.65 -25.43
C GLU A 863 -14.02 -17.51 -24.90
N LEU A 864 -13.03 -16.89 -24.24
CA LEU A 864 -11.88 -17.59 -23.68
C LEU A 864 -12.32 -18.69 -22.70
N LYS A 865 -13.22 -18.37 -21.77
CA LYS A 865 -13.74 -19.32 -20.78
C LYS A 865 -14.50 -20.48 -21.42
N GLN A 866 -15.29 -20.21 -22.46
CA GLN A 866 -15.98 -21.26 -23.22
C GLN A 866 -14.99 -22.20 -23.93
N LEU A 867 -13.98 -21.65 -24.59
CA LEU A 867 -12.93 -22.44 -25.27
C LEU A 867 -12.09 -23.27 -24.28
N MET A 868 -11.78 -22.71 -23.11
CA MET A 868 -11.08 -23.45 -22.05
C MET A 868 -11.86 -24.70 -21.64
N GLN A 869 -13.18 -24.60 -21.53
CA GLN A 869 -14.02 -25.76 -21.22
C GLN A 869 -13.97 -26.81 -22.34
N GLN A 870 -14.08 -26.40 -23.61
CA GLN A 870 -14.00 -27.33 -24.75
C GLN A 870 -12.63 -28.03 -24.84
N VAL A 871 -11.53 -27.29 -24.66
CA VAL A 871 -10.17 -27.84 -24.66
C VAL A 871 -9.93 -28.75 -23.45
N ARG A 872 -10.62 -28.55 -22.32
CA ARG A 872 -10.56 -29.47 -21.17
C ARG A 872 -11.16 -30.85 -21.46
N ASP A 873 -12.09 -30.93 -22.42
CA ASP A 873 -12.75 -32.18 -22.80
C ASP A 873 -11.93 -33.03 -23.80
N LEU A 874 -10.90 -32.45 -24.43
CA LEU A 874 -9.96 -33.17 -25.29
C LEU A 874 -9.09 -34.17 -24.49
N PRO A 875 -8.44 -35.16 -25.13
CA PRO A 875 -7.42 -35.98 -24.50
C PRO A 875 -6.28 -35.16 -23.86
N ARG A 876 -5.61 -35.69 -22.84
CA ARG A 876 -4.49 -34.99 -22.19
C ARG A 876 -3.26 -34.98 -23.10
N SER A 877 -2.69 -33.79 -23.34
CA SER A 877 -1.39 -33.59 -23.99
C SER A 877 -0.61 -32.48 -23.29
N GLU A 878 0.70 -32.39 -23.53
CA GLU A 878 1.53 -31.32 -22.98
C GLU A 878 1.15 -29.95 -23.55
N VAL A 879 0.99 -29.86 -24.87
CA VAL A 879 0.53 -28.64 -25.57
C VAL A 879 -0.80 -28.14 -25.02
N ARG A 880 -1.75 -29.05 -24.76
CA ARG A 880 -3.03 -28.72 -24.12
C ARG A 880 -2.84 -28.17 -22.71
N ARG A 881 -2.03 -28.83 -21.87
CA ARG A 881 -1.78 -28.38 -20.49
C ARG A 881 -1.19 -26.98 -20.47
N ASP A 882 -0.22 -26.72 -21.34
CA ASP A 882 0.44 -25.42 -21.44
C ASP A 882 -0.52 -24.32 -21.89
N ALA A 883 -1.36 -24.59 -22.90
CA ALA A 883 -2.33 -23.60 -23.37
C ALA A 883 -3.42 -23.32 -22.34
N LEU A 884 -3.94 -24.35 -21.65
CA LEU A 884 -4.89 -24.16 -20.55
C LEU A 884 -4.25 -23.39 -19.40
N TRP A 885 -3.01 -23.69 -19.05
CA TRP A 885 -2.28 -22.96 -18.00
C TRP A 885 -2.09 -21.48 -18.36
N ARG A 886 -1.73 -21.17 -19.61
CA ARG A 886 -1.65 -19.78 -20.09
C ARG A 886 -3.00 -19.08 -20.02
N ALA A 887 -4.07 -19.73 -20.49
CA ALA A 887 -5.42 -19.18 -20.43
C ALA A 887 -5.88 -18.92 -18.99
N GLU A 888 -5.59 -19.84 -18.06
CA GLU A 888 -5.88 -19.65 -16.63
C GLU A 888 -5.11 -18.46 -16.04
N ARG A 889 -3.86 -18.23 -16.46
CA ARG A 889 -3.11 -17.02 -16.06
C ARG A 889 -3.77 -15.75 -16.59
N VAL A 890 -4.19 -15.72 -17.85
CA VAL A 890 -4.88 -14.55 -18.42
C VAL A 890 -6.17 -14.27 -17.65
N VAL A 891 -6.96 -15.31 -17.34
CA VAL A 891 -8.16 -15.14 -16.51
C VAL A 891 -7.83 -14.49 -15.18
N ARG A 892 -6.79 -14.98 -14.48
CA ARG A 892 -6.34 -14.38 -13.22
C ARG A 892 -5.94 -12.91 -13.41
N TYR A 893 -5.15 -12.58 -14.42
CA TYR A 893 -4.72 -11.20 -14.67
C TYR A 893 -5.88 -10.25 -14.93
N VAL A 894 -6.86 -10.66 -15.74
CA VAL A 894 -8.05 -9.85 -15.98
C VAL A 894 -8.89 -9.71 -14.71
N THR A 895 -9.02 -10.77 -13.91
CA THR A 895 -9.70 -10.71 -12.61
C THR A 895 -8.99 -9.77 -11.63
N ASP A 896 -7.67 -9.82 -11.57
CA ASP A 896 -6.85 -9.00 -10.68
C ASP A 896 -6.74 -7.53 -11.14
N GLY A 897 -7.03 -7.22 -12.41
CA GLY A 897 -7.02 -5.86 -12.97
C GLY A 897 -5.79 -5.51 -13.80
N SER A 898 -4.86 -6.46 -13.96
CA SER A 898 -3.63 -6.35 -14.74
C SER A 898 -3.75 -6.92 -16.16
N GLY A 899 -4.87 -7.57 -16.51
CA GLY A 899 -5.06 -8.18 -17.83
C GLY A 899 -5.42 -7.19 -18.93
N THR A 900 -4.87 -7.42 -20.13
CA THR A 900 -5.13 -6.63 -21.34
C THR A 900 -5.85 -7.46 -22.40
N LYS A 901 -6.50 -6.80 -23.37
CA LYS A 901 -7.25 -7.47 -24.44
C LYS A 901 -6.37 -8.36 -25.32
N ASP A 902 -5.14 -7.94 -25.60
CA ASP A 902 -4.16 -8.73 -26.37
C ASP A 902 -3.80 -10.05 -25.68
N MET A 903 -3.75 -10.08 -24.34
CA MET A 903 -3.55 -11.32 -23.59
C MET A 903 -4.72 -12.30 -23.80
N ILE A 904 -5.96 -11.79 -23.78
CA ILE A 904 -7.16 -12.58 -24.06
C ILE A 904 -7.11 -13.11 -25.48
N ASP A 905 -6.89 -12.24 -26.47
CA ASP A 905 -6.89 -12.61 -27.89
C ASP A 905 -5.84 -13.70 -28.18
N LYS A 906 -4.64 -13.57 -27.60
CA LYS A 906 -3.56 -14.55 -27.77
C LYS A 906 -3.92 -15.89 -27.14
N ALA A 907 -4.45 -15.91 -25.92
CA ALA A 907 -4.89 -17.15 -25.27
C ALA A 907 -6.05 -17.81 -26.03
N THR A 908 -7.03 -17.02 -26.46
CA THR A 908 -8.17 -17.45 -27.27
C THR A 908 -7.70 -18.09 -28.57
N ASN A 909 -6.79 -17.45 -29.31
CA ASN A 909 -6.26 -17.98 -30.55
C ASN A 909 -5.47 -19.29 -30.35
N GLN A 910 -4.67 -19.39 -29.29
CA GLN A 910 -3.97 -20.63 -28.94
C GLN A 910 -4.94 -21.78 -28.66
N LEU A 911 -6.04 -21.54 -27.96
CA LEU A 911 -7.05 -22.58 -27.71
C LEU A 911 -7.82 -22.95 -28.99
N LYS A 912 -8.12 -21.98 -29.86
CA LYS A 912 -8.72 -22.23 -31.18
C LYS A 912 -7.82 -23.12 -32.03
N ASP A 913 -6.51 -22.92 -32.01
CA ASP A 913 -5.57 -23.73 -32.78
C ASP A 913 -5.41 -25.16 -32.25
N ILE A 914 -5.72 -25.41 -30.97
CA ILE A 914 -5.75 -26.77 -30.39
C ILE A 914 -7.04 -27.52 -30.74
N LEU A 915 -8.14 -26.79 -30.98
CA LEU A 915 -9.43 -27.38 -31.37
C LEU A 915 -9.51 -27.70 -32.87
N LYS A 916 -8.69 -27.04 -33.69
CA LYS A 916 -8.49 -27.38 -35.10
C LYS A 916 -7.59 -28.61 -35.22
#